data_AF-D3AZ55-F1
#
_entry.id   AF-D3AZ55-F1
#
_cell.length_a   1.000
_cell.length_b   1.000
_cell.length_c   1.000
_cell.angle_alpha   90.00
_cell.angle_beta   90.00
_cell.angle_gamma   90.00
#
_symmetry.space_group_name_H-M   'P 1'
#
loop_
_entity.id
_entity.type
_entity.pdbx_description
1 polymer ?
#
loop_
_entity_poly.entity_id
_entity_poly.type
_entity_poly.pdbx_seq_one_letter_code
_entity_poly.pdbx_strand_id
1 'polypeptide(L)'
;MILILQYKLAENSTGVSEFRFSNEFIKNNSIPFSISAWTSSIDASHISFDNETQFCVGSLDQSYLKKGIKVCVKSKTLVAFHKQISQRVFNTTCQSAINGDCVTTAFQTPQYFRGLLMASPLSGSNVSPALKNVVNLLRNDLVFRQTKVLVRSASVNNNTLECDFSCLDSIAEQYNFTTDSNGVFEFDKSSNQIVQIYLEDALHNLTIVNTSTSTPLRYQSTLGFNLDGQNYTDANDNTKDPRPLYYLLFQQLIAATNQAALQPLVIPKVKVVIHLENSTGYINDDLSAHFNTSCLDSIVQVYSYHLIKSLNPLFTINLDQLKNSGKNQGWSTSTQTDAFIQSLINVFSTLLKQVSFPSVATNTEISINNCTLIQDIEKFNNFDSNGTKSFGWISAYLWDLIDITNDDNYLELSKKGILNVDGNNQNSIELFDFIGVLKSYTTTSTPNILEFNNNLISFIGTTYPDSSEDKVQWINRIGIYNNIFDCQTCRVDPAPTNNDPSSLTDYLLSKGICSSSFDQVGFSIDILEKLLSNWATTTSGDWSSNQGLSFLFSTSFQTAYQNNILLRSLLQKMNSDLCSFSSLPFMTPLGLQMANELLNSLLSISTERRTYNLIDTYYIPNNIDTTQPGIAIVSYNNKLCSMVSVTLDQFNLGDDVLSSCNSGPIVFNIDNLSGPTSSNTLITIVGRNLDTTGTVIKVGDKTCQNPTITKLANNNQQMTCSIGPGYGIHSITYFGSQSLLVQEMNYLVKTYTFTYNTPVVTSISTNEDFINTI
;
A
#
# COMPACT_ATOMS: atom_id res chain seq x y z
N MET A 1 -24.41 -50.51 -66.34
CA MET A 1 -25.39 -49.42 -66.26
C MET A 1 -24.83 -48.42 -65.27
N ILE A 2 -24.15 -47.36 -65.74
CA ILE A 2 -23.60 -46.32 -64.87
C ILE A 2 -24.72 -45.31 -64.67
N LEU A 3 -25.31 -45.26 -63.48
CA LEU A 3 -26.24 -44.20 -63.10
C LEU A 3 -25.46 -42.88 -63.12
N ILE A 4 -25.66 -42.10 -64.17
CA ILE A 4 -25.17 -40.72 -64.26
C ILE A 4 -26.11 -39.90 -63.39
N LEU A 5 -25.65 -39.46 -62.22
CA LEU A 5 -26.32 -38.39 -61.50
C LEU A 5 -26.12 -37.10 -62.30
N GLN A 6 -27.21 -36.63 -62.91
CA GLN A 6 -27.32 -35.27 -63.42
C GLN A 6 -27.09 -34.29 -62.26
N TYR A 7 -26.65 -33.08 -62.57
CA TYR A 7 -26.62 -31.96 -61.65
C TYR A 7 -27.96 -31.88 -60.90
N LYS A 8 -28.01 -32.34 -59.64
CA LYS A 8 -29.20 -32.17 -58.81
C LYS A 8 -29.16 -30.73 -58.33
N LEU A 9 -29.75 -29.86 -59.14
CA LEU A 9 -30.19 -28.53 -58.71
C LEU A 9 -30.87 -28.67 -57.33
N ALA A 10 -30.78 -27.62 -56.50
CA ALA A 10 -31.51 -27.60 -55.23
C ALA A 10 -32.98 -27.99 -55.47
N GLU A 11 -33.62 -28.64 -54.50
CA GLU A 11 -35.01 -29.08 -54.67
C GLU A 11 -35.89 -27.88 -55.08
N ASN A 12 -36.63 -28.03 -56.17
CA ASN A 12 -37.44 -26.99 -56.84
C ASN A 12 -36.67 -25.98 -57.71
N SER A 13 -35.38 -26.19 -57.99
CA SER A 13 -34.63 -25.35 -58.94
C SER A 13 -34.55 -25.96 -60.34
N THR A 14 -34.68 -25.12 -61.38
CA THR A 14 -34.75 -25.47 -62.81
C THR A 14 -33.53 -25.00 -63.63
N GLY A 15 -32.64 -24.18 -63.07
CA GLY A 15 -31.37 -23.77 -63.71
C GLY A 15 -30.53 -22.79 -62.86
N VAL A 16 -29.34 -22.42 -63.34
CA VAL A 16 -28.44 -21.41 -62.70
C VAL A 16 -28.27 -20.22 -63.65
N SER A 17 -28.45 -19.00 -63.13
CA SER A 17 -28.37 -17.73 -63.86
C SER A 17 -27.07 -16.97 -63.65
N GLU A 18 -26.42 -17.17 -62.51
CA GLU A 18 -25.21 -16.45 -62.13
C GLU A 18 -24.39 -17.30 -61.15
N PHE A 19 -23.07 -17.26 -61.29
CA PHE A 19 -22.12 -17.76 -60.31
C PHE A 19 -21.23 -16.61 -59.86
N ARG A 20 -20.89 -16.59 -58.57
CA ARG A 20 -20.03 -15.57 -57.98
C ARG A 20 -19.03 -16.21 -57.02
N PHE A 21 -17.76 -15.88 -57.20
CA PHE A 21 -16.70 -16.25 -56.25
C PHE A 21 -16.81 -15.42 -54.96
N SER A 22 -16.37 -15.99 -53.84
CA SER A 22 -16.23 -15.24 -52.58
C SER A 22 -15.18 -14.15 -52.74
N ASN A 23 -15.36 -13.02 -52.03
CA ASN A 23 -14.41 -11.91 -52.11
C ASN A 23 -13.00 -12.32 -51.61
N GLU A 24 -12.91 -13.23 -50.65
CA GLU A 24 -11.63 -13.79 -50.21
C GLU A 24 -10.94 -14.63 -51.29
N PHE A 25 -11.67 -15.47 -52.01
CA PHE A 25 -11.10 -16.24 -53.12
C PHE A 25 -10.61 -15.32 -54.24
N ILE A 26 -11.38 -14.28 -54.56
CA ILE A 26 -11.01 -13.24 -55.54
C ILE A 26 -9.72 -12.53 -55.11
N LYS A 27 -9.66 -12.07 -53.86
CA LYS A 27 -8.51 -11.35 -53.29
C LYS A 27 -7.25 -12.21 -53.27
N ASN A 28 -7.35 -13.43 -52.75
CA ASN A 28 -6.20 -14.33 -52.59
C ASN A 28 -5.62 -14.82 -53.91
N ASN A 29 -6.48 -15.01 -54.92
CA ASN A 29 -6.06 -15.46 -56.25
C ASN A 29 -5.88 -14.30 -57.25
N SER A 30 -5.97 -13.04 -56.80
CA SER A 30 -5.84 -11.83 -57.64
C SER A 30 -6.75 -11.86 -58.88
N ILE A 31 -7.99 -12.33 -58.71
CA ILE A 31 -8.96 -12.47 -59.81
C ILE A 31 -9.55 -11.08 -60.11
N PRO A 32 -9.53 -10.60 -61.35
CA PRO A 32 -10.22 -9.35 -61.72
C PRO A 32 -11.73 -9.44 -61.45
N PHE A 33 -12.30 -8.40 -60.84
CA PHE A 33 -13.74 -8.32 -60.55
C PHE A 33 -14.64 -8.52 -61.79
N SER A 34 -14.13 -8.20 -62.98
CA SER A 34 -14.85 -8.39 -64.26
C SER A 34 -15.09 -9.85 -64.63
N ILE A 35 -14.34 -10.80 -64.05
CA ILE A 35 -14.49 -12.24 -64.29
C ILE A 35 -14.81 -13.03 -63.01
N SER A 36 -14.96 -12.35 -61.88
CA SER A 36 -15.25 -12.98 -60.59
C SER A 36 -16.72 -13.35 -60.39
N ALA A 37 -17.59 -12.79 -61.23
CA ALA A 37 -18.97 -13.18 -61.39
C ALA A 37 -19.24 -13.39 -62.87
N TRP A 38 -19.94 -14.46 -63.23
CA TRP A 38 -20.42 -14.68 -64.60
C TRP A 38 -21.91 -14.98 -64.61
N THR A 39 -22.59 -14.36 -65.56
CA THR A 39 -24.03 -14.52 -65.81
C THR A 39 -24.26 -15.45 -67.00
N SER A 40 -25.46 -16.03 -67.10
CA SER A 40 -25.85 -17.14 -67.98
C SER A 40 -25.89 -16.85 -69.50
N SER A 41 -24.94 -16.09 -70.03
CA SER A 41 -24.55 -16.21 -71.44
C SER A 41 -23.89 -17.58 -71.75
N ILE A 42 -23.56 -18.35 -70.71
CA ILE A 42 -23.03 -19.73 -70.75
C ILE A 42 -24.08 -20.67 -70.14
N ASP A 43 -24.56 -21.66 -70.91
CA ASP A 43 -25.49 -22.68 -70.45
C ASP A 43 -24.78 -23.65 -69.47
N ALA A 44 -24.98 -23.44 -68.18
CA ALA A 44 -24.38 -24.25 -67.12
C ALA A 44 -25.04 -25.64 -66.97
N SER A 45 -26.11 -25.94 -67.71
CA SER A 45 -26.75 -27.27 -67.70
C SER A 45 -25.82 -28.38 -68.20
N HIS A 46 -24.74 -28.03 -68.89
CA HIS A 46 -23.71 -28.92 -69.45
C HIS A 46 -22.61 -29.35 -68.46
N ILE A 47 -22.68 -28.88 -67.21
CA ILE A 47 -21.74 -29.24 -66.15
C ILE A 47 -22.36 -30.37 -65.31
N SER A 48 -21.61 -31.44 -65.08
CA SER A 48 -22.03 -32.58 -64.24
C SER A 48 -20.91 -33.05 -63.33
N PHE A 49 -21.29 -33.60 -62.17
CA PHE A 49 -20.37 -34.13 -61.18
C PHE A 49 -20.70 -35.60 -60.97
N ASP A 50 -19.69 -36.47 -60.87
CA ASP A 50 -19.90 -37.72 -60.12
C ASP A 50 -19.89 -37.38 -58.63
N ASN A 51 -20.56 -38.16 -57.79
CA ASN A 51 -20.84 -37.78 -56.40
C ASN A 51 -19.59 -37.44 -55.56
N GLU A 52 -18.35 -37.72 -56.01
CA GLU A 52 -17.20 -37.76 -55.11
C GLU A 52 -15.84 -37.31 -55.69
N THR A 53 -15.58 -37.35 -57.02
CA THR A 53 -14.20 -37.19 -57.53
C THR A 53 -14.02 -36.51 -58.89
N GLN A 54 -15.07 -36.35 -59.71
CA GLN A 54 -14.94 -35.86 -61.09
C GLN A 54 -15.81 -34.64 -61.36
N PHE A 55 -15.16 -33.60 -61.89
CA PHE A 55 -15.80 -32.48 -62.55
C PHE A 55 -15.89 -32.80 -64.04
N CYS A 56 -17.07 -32.69 -64.66
CA CYS A 56 -17.21 -33.01 -66.07
C CYS A 56 -18.02 -31.97 -66.83
N VAL A 57 -17.55 -31.63 -68.03
CA VAL A 57 -18.24 -30.73 -68.97
C VAL A 57 -18.58 -31.52 -70.23
N GLY A 58 -19.82 -31.42 -70.71
CA GLY A 58 -20.22 -32.07 -71.96
C GLY A 58 -21.51 -31.51 -72.54
N SER A 59 -21.63 -31.56 -73.87
CA SER A 59 -22.87 -31.24 -74.57
C SER A 59 -23.95 -32.26 -74.20
N LEU A 60 -25.00 -31.79 -73.52
CA LEU A 60 -26.19 -32.57 -73.21
C LEU A 60 -27.30 -32.23 -74.21
N ASP A 61 -27.03 -32.40 -75.50
CA ASP A 61 -28.13 -32.49 -76.47
C ASP A 61 -28.92 -33.75 -76.11
N GLN A 62 -30.16 -33.59 -75.64
CA GLN A 62 -31.07 -34.68 -75.25
C GLN A 62 -31.46 -35.62 -76.41
N SER A 63 -30.88 -35.45 -77.60
CA SER A 63 -31.07 -36.41 -78.69
C SER A 63 -30.30 -37.69 -78.37
N TYR A 64 -31.03 -38.77 -78.09
CA TYR A 64 -30.54 -40.14 -77.87
C TYR A 64 -29.64 -40.70 -79.01
N LEU A 65 -29.41 -39.94 -80.09
CA LEU A 65 -28.70 -40.34 -81.30
C LEU A 65 -27.34 -39.66 -81.50
N LYS A 66 -26.96 -38.65 -80.70
CA LYS A 66 -25.60 -38.08 -80.72
C LYS A 66 -24.92 -38.32 -79.37
N LYS A 67 -23.93 -39.22 -79.35
CA LYS A 67 -23.04 -39.40 -78.19
C LYS A 67 -22.24 -38.11 -78.01
N GLY A 68 -22.66 -37.25 -77.07
CA GLY A 68 -21.91 -36.06 -76.69
C GLY A 68 -20.53 -36.45 -76.13
N ILE A 69 -19.53 -35.62 -76.39
CA ILE A 69 -18.21 -35.76 -75.74
C ILE A 69 -18.34 -35.15 -74.34
N LYS A 70 -18.05 -35.96 -73.33
CA LYS A 70 -17.94 -35.53 -71.93
C LYS A 70 -16.48 -35.55 -71.54
N VAL A 71 -15.93 -34.39 -71.19
CA VAL A 71 -14.57 -34.26 -70.67
C VAL A 71 -14.65 -34.20 -69.16
N CYS A 72 -14.05 -35.17 -68.49
CA CYS A 72 -14.02 -35.25 -67.03
C CYS A 72 -12.60 -35.01 -66.51
N VAL A 73 -12.48 -34.15 -65.52
CA VAL A 73 -11.27 -33.93 -64.74
C VAL A 73 -11.49 -34.54 -63.35
N LYS A 74 -10.64 -35.51 -63.00
CA LYS A 74 -10.59 -36.06 -61.64
C LYS A 74 -9.92 -35.04 -60.71
N SER A 75 -10.70 -34.37 -59.87
CA SER A 75 -10.18 -33.45 -58.86
C SER A 75 -11.21 -33.21 -57.77
N LYS A 76 -10.93 -33.71 -56.56
CA LYS A 76 -11.75 -33.45 -55.38
C LYS A 76 -11.83 -31.96 -55.05
N THR A 77 -10.72 -31.24 -55.22
CA THR A 77 -10.62 -29.79 -55.01
C THR A 77 -11.53 -29.01 -55.95
N LEU A 78 -11.61 -29.38 -57.24
CA LEU A 78 -12.50 -28.70 -58.20
C LEU A 78 -13.97 -28.97 -57.89
N VAL A 79 -14.31 -30.19 -57.48
CA VAL A 79 -15.68 -30.55 -57.05
C VAL A 79 -16.06 -29.78 -55.78
N ALA A 80 -15.16 -29.72 -54.79
CA ALA A 80 -15.36 -28.98 -53.55
C ALA A 80 -15.46 -27.47 -53.80
N PHE A 81 -14.57 -26.90 -54.61
CA PHE A 81 -14.59 -25.50 -55.03
C PHE A 81 -15.95 -25.13 -55.62
N HIS A 82 -16.43 -25.88 -56.61
CA HIS A 82 -17.70 -25.58 -57.26
C HIS A 82 -18.90 -25.65 -56.30
N LYS A 83 -18.93 -26.63 -55.38
CA LYS A 83 -19.99 -26.72 -54.36
C LYS A 83 -20.02 -25.52 -53.40
N GLN A 84 -18.93 -24.75 -53.33
CA GLN A 84 -18.76 -23.57 -52.47
C GLN A 84 -18.91 -22.25 -53.27
N ILE A 85 -19.16 -22.28 -54.58
CA ILE A 85 -19.43 -21.06 -55.34
C ILE A 85 -20.87 -20.61 -55.09
N SER A 86 -21.07 -19.34 -54.74
CA SER A 86 -22.40 -18.76 -54.63
C SER A 86 -23.09 -18.80 -56.00
N GLN A 87 -24.28 -19.40 -56.04
CA GLN A 87 -25.08 -19.55 -57.25
C GLN A 87 -26.43 -18.84 -57.13
N ARG A 88 -26.92 -18.32 -58.25
CA ARG A 88 -28.28 -17.78 -58.38
C ARG A 88 -29.11 -18.72 -59.24
N VAL A 89 -30.16 -19.32 -58.67
CA VAL A 89 -30.96 -20.36 -59.33
C VAL A 89 -32.33 -19.85 -59.81
N PHE A 90 -32.87 -20.50 -60.83
CA PHE A 90 -34.28 -20.39 -61.23
C PHE A 90 -35.09 -21.45 -60.47
N ASN A 91 -36.27 -21.10 -59.96
CA ASN A 91 -37.17 -22.07 -59.29
C ASN A 91 -38.40 -22.45 -60.14
N THR A 92 -38.53 -21.88 -61.34
CA THR A 92 -39.60 -22.17 -62.29
C THR A 92 -39.04 -22.29 -63.70
N THR A 93 -39.67 -23.10 -64.55
CA THR A 93 -39.28 -23.25 -65.96
C THR A 93 -39.63 -21.97 -66.72
N CYS A 94 -38.62 -21.20 -67.14
CA CYS A 94 -38.84 -19.96 -67.89
C CYS A 94 -39.36 -20.26 -69.29
N GLN A 95 -40.59 -19.84 -69.59
CA GLN A 95 -41.19 -20.03 -70.91
C GLN A 95 -40.81 -18.95 -71.93
N SER A 96 -40.14 -17.85 -71.56
CA SER A 96 -39.52 -16.95 -72.54
C SER A 96 -38.36 -16.15 -71.94
N ALA A 97 -37.28 -15.99 -72.71
CA ALA A 97 -36.05 -15.30 -72.32
C ALA A 97 -36.12 -13.75 -72.46
N ILE A 98 -37.29 -13.17 -72.71
CA ILE A 98 -37.36 -11.80 -73.24
C ILE A 98 -37.67 -10.74 -72.17
N ASN A 99 -38.33 -11.06 -71.06
CA ASN A 99 -38.67 -10.07 -70.03
C ASN A 99 -38.44 -10.60 -68.60
N GLY A 100 -37.26 -10.30 -68.03
CA GLY A 100 -36.97 -9.92 -66.63
C GLY A 100 -37.45 -10.73 -65.40
N ASP A 101 -38.60 -11.40 -65.41
CA ASP A 101 -39.36 -11.69 -64.19
C ASP A 101 -39.31 -13.15 -63.69
N CYS A 102 -38.33 -13.92 -64.16
CA CYS A 102 -38.15 -15.33 -63.78
C CYS A 102 -37.35 -15.56 -62.49
N VAL A 103 -36.90 -14.49 -61.83
CA VAL A 103 -35.82 -14.59 -60.85
C VAL A 103 -36.35 -14.45 -59.43
N THR A 104 -36.33 -15.54 -58.66
CA THR A 104 -36.43 -15.46 -57.20
C THR A 104 -35.11 -15.91 -56.57
N THR A 105 -34.55 -15.03 -55.77
CA THR A 105 -33.24 -15.16 -55.14
C THR A 105 -33.20 -16.26 -54.09
N ALA A 106 -32.33 -17.23 -54.29
CA ALA A 106 -31.66 -17.90 -53.18
C ALA A 106 -30.16 -17.89 -53.49
N PHE A 107 -29.51 -16.75 -53.24
CA PHE A 107 -28.08 -16.79 -53.00
C PHE A 107 -27.88 -17.68 -51.77
N GLN A 108 -26.98 -18.66 -51.83
CA GLN A 108 -26.15 -18.87 -50.65
C GLN A 108 -25.30 -17.61 -50.54
N THR A 109 -25.84 -16.60 -49.85
CA THR A 109 -25.14 -15.34 -49.64
C THR A 109 -23.85 -15.69 -48.92
N PRO A 110 -22.69 -15.28 -49.46
CA PRO A 110 -21.45 -15.30 -48.69
C PRO A 110 -21.73 -14.76 -47.30
N GLN A 111 -21.39 -15.54 -46.29
CA GLN A 111 -21.49 -15.15 -44.90
C GLN A 111 -20.33 -14.20 -44.62
N TYR A 112 -20.63 -12.91 -44.74
CA TYR A 112 -19.79 -11.87 -44.19
C TYR A 112 -20.00 -11.80 -42.68
N PHE A 113 -18.92 -11.93 -41.93
CA PHE A 113 -18.90 -11.69 -40.49
C PHE A 113 -17.90 -10.58 -40.19
N ARG A 114 -18.33 -9.64 -39.36
CA ARG A 114 -17.45 -8.71 -38.66
C ARG A 114 -18.00 -8.54 -37.26
N GLY A 115 -17.23 -8.96 -36.27
CA GLY A 115 -17.71 -8.98 -34.89
C GLY A 115 -16.61 -9.27 -33.88
N LEU A 116 -16.99 -9.14 -32.61
CA LEU A 116 -16.14 -9.42 -31.47
C LEU A 116 -16.06 -10.93 -31.23
N LEU A 117 -14.86 -11.43 -31.00
CA LEU A 117 -14.67 -12.76 -30.44
C LEU A 117 -14.78 -12.68 -28.92
N MET A 118 -15.84 -13.26 -28.36
CA MET A 118 -16.11 -13.20 -26.92
C MET A 118 -16.35 -14.58 -26.33
N ALA A 119 -15.93 -14.78 -25.08
CA ALA A 119 -16.44 -15.86 -24.26
C ALA A 119 -17.89 -15.53 -23.85
N SER A 120 -18.80 -16.50 -23.94
CA SER A 120 -20.16 -16.28 -23.47
C SER A 120 -20.19 -16.16 -21.94
N PRO A 121 -20.94 -15.19 -21.37
CA PRO A 121 -21.13 -15.11 -19.94
C PRO A 121 -21.80 -16.39 -19.42
N LEU A 122 -21.26 -16.94 -18.34
CA LEU A 122 -21.81 -18.17 -17.75
C LEU A 122 -23.23 -17.95 -17.27
N SER A 123 -24.20 -18.58 -17.95
CA SER A 123 -25.59 -18.65 -17.50
C SER A 123 -25.90 -20.05 -16.99
N GLY A 124 -25.91 -20.26 -15.67
CA GLY A 124 -26.33 -21.54 -15.07
C GLY A 124 -25.99 -21.69 -13.58
N SER A 125 -26.74 -22.53 -12.86
CA SER A 125 -26.58 -22.84 -11.43
C SER A 125 -25.39 -23.77 -11.11
N ASN A 126 -24.73 -24.33 -12.13
CA ASN A 126 -23.75 -25.42 -12.00
C ASN A 126 -22.29 -24.97 -12.25
N VAL A 127 -22.01 -23.68 -12.13
CA VAL A 127 -20.64 -23.16 -12.20
C VAL A 127 -19.94 -23.43 -10.87
N SER A 128 -18.75 -24.03 -10.89
CA SER A 128 -17.98 -24.22 -9.66
C SER A 128 -17.76 -22.85 -8.99
N PRO A 129 -17.83 -22.75 -7.65
CA PRO A 129 -17.57 -21.49 -6.94
C PRO A 129 -16.23 -20.84 -7.38
N ALA A 130 -15.26 -21.68 -7.73
CA ALA A 130 -13.98 -21.31 -8.34
C ALA A 130 -14.10 -20.46 -9.60
N LEU A 131 -14.79 -21.00 -10.60
CA LEU A 131 -14.92 -20.37 -11.90
C LEU A 131 -15.85 -19.14 -11.84
N LYS A 132 -16.81 -19.15 -10.89
CA LYS A 132 -17.72 -18.02 -10.66
C LYS A 132 -16.97 -16.74 -10.28
N ASN A 133 -15.90 -16.83 -9.49
CA ASN A 133 -15.09 -15.67 -9.11
C ASN A 133 -14.34 -15.09 -10.32
N VAL A 134 -13.66 -15.92 -11.10
CA VAL A 134 -12.97 -15.51 -12.33
C VAL A 134 -13.93 -14.86 -13.32
N VAL A 135 -15.13 -15.44 -13.50
CA VAL A 135 -16.14 -14.88 -14.40
C VAL A 135 -16.76 -13.60 -13.87
N ASN A 136 -16.92 -13.45 -12.55
CA ASN A 136 -17.37 -12.18 -11.98
C ASN A 136 -16.35 -11.06 -12.19
N LEU A 137 -15.06 -11.37 -12.09
CA LEU A 137 -13.96 -10.43 -12.32
C LEU A 137 -13.86 -10.02 -13.79
N LEU A 138 -13.94 -11.00 -14.69
CA LEU A 138 -13.89 -10.80 -16.14
C LEU A 138 -15.24 -10.37 -16.73
N ARG A 139 -16.30 -10.17 -15.91
CA ARG A 139 -17.68 -9.98 -16.39
C ARG A 139 -17.82 -8.84 -17.40
N ASN A 140 -17.02 -7.81 -17.25
CA ASN A 140 -17.06 -6.63 -18.11
C ASN A 140 -16.09 -6.72 -19.30
N ASP A 141 -15.27 -7.78 -19.38
CA ASP A 141 -14.26 -7.93 -20.42
C ASP A 141 -13.92 -9.39 -20.79
N LEU A 142 -14.87 -10.05 -21.47
CA LEU A 142 -14.76 -11.42 -21.97
C LEU A 142 -14.22 -11.51 -23.42
N VAL A 143 -13.49 -10.49 -23.87
CA VAL A 143 -13.12 -10.33 -25.29
C VAL A 143 -11.71 -10.88 -25.56
N PHE A 144 -11.60 -11.78 -26.55
CA PHE A 144 -10.32 -12.34 -27.00
C PHE A 144 -9.60 -11.36 -27.94
N ARG A 145 -8.66 -10.59 -27.42
CA ARG A 145 -7.86 -9.60 -28.18
C ARG A 145 -6.60 -10.24 -28.75
N GLN A 146 -6.09 -9.74 -29.88
CA GLN A 146 -4.80 -10.21 -30.45
C GLN A 146 -4.67 -11.73 -30.55
N THR A 147 -5.78 -12.46 -30.66
CA THR A 147 -5.84 -13.92 -30.49
C THR A 147 -5.88 -14.57 -31.86
N LYS A 148 -5.05 -15.59 -32.07
CA LYS A 148 -5.03 -16.34 -33.32
C LYS A 148 -6.28 -17.20 -33.46
N VAL A 149 -6.91 -17.13 -34.63
CA VAL A 149 -8.08 -17.94 -34.96
C VAL A 149 -7.95 -18.55 -36.35
N LEU A 150 -8.43 -19.77 -36.53
CA LEU A 150 -8.60 -20.41 -37.83
C LEU A 150 -10.08 -20.44 -38.14
N VAL A 151 -10.49 -19.73 -39.18
CA VAL A 151 -11.87 -19.81 -39.69
C VAL A 151 -11.85 -20.79 -40.85
N ARG A 152 -12.72 -21.80 -40.78
CA ARG A 152 -12.88 -22.79 -41.84
C ARG A 152 -14.34 -23.12 -42.06
N SER A 153 -14.69 -23.48 -43.28
CA SER A 153 -16.02 -24.01 -43.57
C SER A 153 -16.28 -25.29 -42.76
N ALA A 154 -17.49 -25.45 -42.20
CA ALA A 154 -17.89 -26.54 -41.28
C ALA A 154 -17.85 -27.96 -41.88
N SER A 155 -17.34 -28.07 -43.10
CA SER A 155 -17.32 -29.15 -44.06
C SER A 155 -18.68 -29.61 -44.59
N VAL A 156 -18.60 -30.02 -45.85
CA VAL A 156 -19.63 -30.63 -46.70
C VAL A 156 -19.94 -32.04 -46.16
N ASN A 157 -20.36 -32.15 -44.90
CA ASN A 157 -20.67 -33.42 -44.23
C ASN A 157 -22.10 -33.92 -44.49
N ASN A 158 -22.73 -33.47 -45.59
CA ASN A 158 -23.85 -34.21 -46.14
C ASN A 158 -23.30 -35.36 -47.02
N ASN A 159 -22.75 -36.36 -46.33
CA ASN A 159 -22.60 -37.76 -46.70
C ASN A 159 -21.67 -38.25 -47.84
N THR A 160 -20.84 -37.45 -48.54
CA THR A 160 -19.96 -38.07 -49.59
C THR A 160 -18.65 -37.35 -49.97
N LEU A 161 -18.29 -36.18 -49.43
CA LEU A 161 -17.06 -35.45 -49.83
C LEU A 161 -16.28 -34.90 -48.63
N GLU A 162 -15.37 -35.69 -48.07
CA GLU A 162 -14.39 -35.22 -47.09
C GLU A 162 -13.33 -34.36 -47.80
N CYS A 163 -13.51 -33.04 -47.75
CA CYS A 163 -12.47 -32.07 -48.12
C CYS A 163 -11.55 -31.91 -46.91
N ASP A 164 -10.33 -32.41 -47.03
CA ASP A 164 -9.29 -32.27 -45.99
C ASP A 164 -8.80 -30.82 -45.87
N PHE A 165 -7.91 -30.57 -44.90
CA PHE A 165 -7.35 -29.23 -44.67
C PHE A 165 -6.64 -28.66 -45.92
N SER A 166 -5.90 -29.50 -46.66
CA SER A 166 -5.23 -29.08 -47.89
C SER A 166 -6.23 -28.68 -48.99
N CYS A 167 -7.34 -29.40 -49.09
CA CYS A 167 -8.44 -29.11 -50.01
C CYS A 167 -9.13 -27.79 -49.65
N LEU A 168 -9.44 -27.54 -48.36
CA LEU A 168 -10.04 -26.29 -47.89
C LEU A 168 -9.13 -25.08 -48.11
N ASP A 169 -7.83 -25.23 -47.85
CA ASP A 169 -6.83 -24.19 -48.14
C ASP A 169 -6.78 -23.86 -49.64
N SER A 170 -6.81 -24.88 -50.49
CA SER A 170 -6.72 -24.72 -51.96
C SER A 170 -7.92 -23.97 -52.56
N ILE A 171 -9.07 -23.96 -51.87
CA ILE A 171 -10.29 -23.28 -52.31
C ILE A 171 -10.59 -22.00 -51.50
N ALA A 172 -9.62 -21.54 -50.68
CA ALA A 172 -9.76 -20.40 -49.78
C ALA A 172 -10.94 -20.49 -48.80
N GLU A 173 -11.34 -21.71 -48.40
CA GLU A 173 -12.38 -21.96 -47.40
C GLU A 173 -11.82 -22.27 -46.01
N GLN A 174 -10.53 -21.98 -45.83
CA GLN A 174 -9.81 -22.00 -44.57
C GLN A 174 -8.82 -20.83 -44.55
N TYR A 175 -8.76 -20.08 -43.44
CA TYR A 175 -7.77 -19.01 -43.27
C TYR A 175 -7.46 -18.71 -41.81
N ASN A 176 -6.22 -18.32 -41.54
CA ASN A 176 -5.80 -17.84 -40.22
C ASN A 176 -6.04 -16.34 -40.12
N PHE A 177 -6.71 -15.93 -39.05
CA PHE A 177 -6.90 -14.54 -38.68
C PHE A 177 -6.30 -14.29 -37.30
N THR A 178 -6.17 -13.02 -36.95
CA THR A 178 -5.84 -12.57 -35.61
C THR A 178 -6.83 -11.47 -35.27
N THR A 179 -7.47 -11.57 -34.11
CA THR A 179 -8.36 -10.50 -33.64
C THR A 179 -7.55 -9.24 -33.37
N ASP A 180 -8.13 -8.06 -33.59
CA ASP A 180 -7.44 -6.79 -33.34
C ASP A 180 -7.33 -6.47 -31.82
N SER A 181 -6.88 -5.25 -31.50
CA SER A 181 -6.79 -4.76 -30.12
C SER A 181 -8.16 -4.61 -29.43
N ASN A 182 -9.25 -4.56 -30.20
CA ASN A 182 -10.61 -4.55 -29.68
C ASN A 182 -11.23 -5.96 -29.69
N GLY A 183 -10.51 -6.99 -30.13
CA GLY A 183 -11.01 -8.35 -30.27
C GLY A 183 -11.93 -8.57 -31.47
N VAL A 184 -11.94 -7.64 -32.43
CA VAL A 184 -12.72 -7.75 -33.67
C VAL A 184 -11.92 -8.54 -34.70
N PHE A 185 -12.62 -9.40 -35.44
CA PHE A 185 -12.11 -10.00 -36.67
C PHE A 185 -13.21 -10.03 -37.72
N GLU A 186 -12.80 -10.12 -38.98
CA GLU A 186 -13.70 -10.17 -40.13
C GLU A 186 -13.29 -11.26 -41.11
N PHE A 187 -14.28 -11.90 -41.73
CA PHE A 187 -14.10 -12.86 -42.81
C PHE A 187 -15.32 -12.84 -43.75
N ASP A 188 -15.13 -13.33 -44.97
CA ASP A 188 -16.17 -13.46 -45.98
C ASP A 188 -16.06 -14.83 -46.66
N LYS A 189 -17.02 -15.73 -46.37
CA LYS A 189 -16.96 -17.14 -46.75
C LYS A 189 -18.27 -17.65 -47.33
N SER A 190 -18.21 -18.64 -48.22
CA SER A 190 -19.40 -19.06 -48.98
C SER A 190 -20.35 -20.02 -48.25
N SER A 191 -19.95 -20.60 -47.12
CA SER A 191 -20.78 -21.55 -46.37
C SER A 191 -20.77 -21.31 -44.85
N ASN A 192 -21.40 -22.19 -44.08
CA ASN A 192 -21.37 -22.13 -42.61
C ASN A 192 -19.94 -22.34 -42.11
N GLN A 193 -19.46 -21.46 -41.24
CA GLN A 193 -18.10 -21.56 -40.71
C GLN A 193 -18.03 -22.15 -39.30
N ILE A 194 -16.91 -22.80 -39.07
CA ILE A 194 -16.34 -23.15 -37.79
C ILE A 194 -15.18 -22.17 -37.52
N VAL A 195 -15.21 -21.54 -36.35
CA VAL A 195 -14.11 -20.72 -35.84
C VAL A 195 -13.34 -21.55 -34.81
N GLN A 196 -12.07 -21.82 -35.06
CA GLN A 196 -11.18 -22.51 -34.15
C GLN A 196 -10.23 -21.49 -33.50
N ILE A 197 -10.41 -21.27 -32.21
CA ILE A 197 -9.65 -20.32 -31.40
C ILE A 197 -8.39 -21.01 -30.89
N TYR A 198 -7.22 -20.43 -31.13
CA TYR A 198 -5.97 -20.87 -30.53
C TYR A 198 -5.75 -19.99 -29.31
N LEU A 199 -5.49 -20.59 -28.14
CA LEU A 199 -5.10 -19.83 -26.94
C LEU A 199 -3.66 -19.34 -27.08
N GLU A 200 -3.44 -18.47 -28.06
CA GLU A 200 -2.16 -17.91 -28.48
C GLU A 200 -2.36 -16.44 -28.88
N ASP A 201 -1.66 -15.56 -28.19
CA ASP A 201 -1.62 -14.12 -28.43
C ASP A 201 -0.51 -13.79 -29.41
N ALA A 202 -0.88 -13.17 -30.53
CA ALA A 202 0.03 -12.83 -31.62
C ALA A 202 0.97 -11.65 -31.29
N LEU A 203 0.60 -10.79 -30.33
CA LEU A 203 1.36 -9.59 -29.95
C LEU A 203 2.24 -9.84 -28.74
N HIS A 204 1.69 -10.44 -27.69
CA HIS A 204 2.35 -10.61 -26.40
C HIS A 204 3.00 -11.99 -26.22
N ASN A 205 2.89 -12.88 -27.22
CA ASN A 205 3.38 -14.26 -27.16
C ASN A 205 2.83 -15.04 -25.93
N LEU A 206 1.66 -14.68 -25.42
CA LEU A 206 0.94 -15.49 -24.44
C LEU A 206 0.50 -16.78 -25.12
N THR A 207 0.76 -17.93 -24.52
CA THR A 207 0.26 -19.21 -25.08
C THR A 207 -0.14 -20.15 -23.97
N ILE A 208 -1.34 -20.74 -24.06
CA ILE A 208 -1.72 -21.89 -23.23
C ILE A 208 -1.54 -23.17 -24.04
N VAL A 209 -0.63 -24.04 -23.61
CA VAL A 209 -0.28 -25.26 -24.35
C VAL A 209 -0.80 -26.54 -23.69
N ASN A 210 -0.97 -27.57 -24.52
CA ASN A 210 -1.16 -28.94 -24.04
C ASN A 210 0.19 -29.52 -23.59
N THR A 211 0.21 -30.15 -22.42
CA THR A 211 1.38 -30.77 -21.79
C THR A 211 1.99 -31.89 -22.61
N SER A 212 1.16 -32.61 -23.38
CA SER A 212 1.59 -33.76 -24.20
C SER A 212 2.25 -33.36 -25.53
N THR A 213 1.86 -32.23 -26.12
CA THR A 213 2.29 -31.83 -27.47
C THR A 213 3.06 -30.52 -27.53
N SER A 214 3.09 -29.75 -26.43
CA SER A 214 3.61 -28.36 -26.40
C SER A 214 2.99 -27.42 -27.44
N THR A 215 1.85 -27.80 -28.03
CA THR A 215 1.13 -26.95 -28.99
C THR A 215 0.05 -26.12 -28.30
N PRO A 216 -0.27 -24.92 -28.81
CA PRO A 216 -1.39 -24.13 -28.32
C PRO A 216 -2.68 -24.94 -28.30
N LEU A 217 -3.45 -24.81 -27.22
CA LEU A 217 -4.77 -25.40 -27.10
C LEU A 217 -5.75 -24.75 -28.06
N ARG A 218 -6.71 -25.54 -28.53
CA ARG A 218 -7.65 -25.13 -29.58
C ARG A 218 -9.08 -25.37 -29.16
N TYR A 219 -9.95 -24.39 -29.38
CA TYR A 219 -11.39 -24.44 -29.05
C TYR A 219 -12.22 -24.18 -30.28
N GLN A 220 -13.26 -24.98 -30.48
CA GLN A 220 -14.16 -24.84 -31.62
C GLN A 220 -15.41 -24.04 -31.23
N SER A 221 -15.79 -23.08 -32.07
CA SER A 221 -17.05 -22.32 -32.00
C SER A 221 -17.75 -22.38 -33.36
N THR A 222 -19.08 -22.55 -33.37
CA THR A 222 -19.93 -22.50 -34.56
C THR A 222 -20.60 -21.14 -34.66
N LEU A 223 -20.73 -20.57 -35.88
CA LEU A 223 -21.41 -19.30 -36.07
C LEU A 223 -22.92 -19.41 -35.77
N GLY A 224 -23.33 -18.67 -34.75
CA GLY A 224 -24.61 -18.72 -34.07
C GLY A 224 -24.31 -18.31 -32.63
N PHE A 225 -24.96 -17.26 -32.15
CA PHE A 225 -24.62 -16.58 -30.89
C PHE A 225 -24.32 -17.55 -29.74
N ASN A 226 -23.25 -17.24 -29.01
CA ASN A 226 -22.66 -17.98 -27.88
C ASN A 226 -21.73 -19.14 -28.28
N LEU A 227 -20.49 -19.10 -27.77
CA LEU A 227 -19.96 -20.29 -27.10
C LEU A 227 -21.02 -20.62 -26.06
N ASP A 228 -22.03 -21.46 -26.34
CA ASP A 228 -23.11 -21.73 -25.40
C ASP A 228 -22.52 -21.80 -23.99
N GLY A 229 -23.06 -21.06 -23.01
CA GLY A 229 -22.67 -21.16 -21.60
C GLY A 229 -22.71 -22.62 -21.08
N GLN A 230 -23.22 -23.53 -21.92
CA GLN A 230 -23.01 -24.96 -21.92
C GLN A 230 -21.57 -25.45 -22.21
N ASN A 231 -20.52 -24.61 -22.27
CA ASN A 231 -19.11 -25.05 -22.39
C ASN A 231 -18.19 -24.73 -21.18
N TYR A 232 -18.73 -24.24 -20.05
CA TYR A 232 -18.03 -24.06 -18.75
C TYR A 232 -18.85 -24.50 -17.48
N THR A 233 -18.68 -25.70 -16.93
CA THR A 233 -19.31 -26.29 -15.70
C THR A 233 -18.72 -27.67 -15.39
N ASP A 234 -18.55 -27.99 -14.11
CA ASP A 234 -18.43 -29.36 -13.59
C ASP A 234 -18.92 -29.35 -12.13
N ALA A 235 -19.55 -30.36 -11.52
CA ALA A 235 -19.87 -31.74 -11.91
C ALA A 235 -21.28 -32.08 -11.38
N ASN A 236 -22.17 -32.66 -12.17
CA ASN A 236 -22.34 -34.12 -12.14
C ASN A 236 -22.71 -34.70 -13.52
N ASP A 237 -22.62 -33.92 -14.60
CA ASP A 237 -22.80 -34.37 -15.99
C ASP A 237 -22.26 -33.26 -16.92
N ASN A 238 -21.49 -33.60 -17.96
CA ASN A 238 -20.87 -32.69 -18.94
C ASN A 238 -19.72 -31.79 -18.44
N THR A 239 -18.49 -32.31 -18.50
CA THR A 239 -17.22 -31.62 -18.22
C THR A 239 -16.90 -30.54 -19.26
N LYS A 240 -16.43 -29.40 -18.79
CA LYS A 240 -16.31 -28.17 -19.57
C LYS A 240 -15.09 -27.37 -19.11
N ASP A 241 -14.47 -26.62 -20.01
CA ASP A 241 -13.04 -26.30 -19.96
C ASP A 241 -12.71 -24.87 -19.49
N PRO A 242 -11.99 -24.67 -18.36
CA PRO A 242 -11.73 -23.34 -17.79
C PRO A 242 -10.57 -22.57 -18.47
N ARG A 243 -9.81 -23.21 -19.36
CA ARG A 243 -8.56 -22.65 -19.91
C ARG A 243 -8.77 -21.37 -20.75
N PRO A 244 -9.86 -21.18 -21.51
CA PRO A 244 -10.12 -19.91 -22.20
C PRO A 244 -10.30 -18.72 -21.23
N LEU A 245 -10.86 -18.94 -20.04
CA LEU A 245 -11.01 -17.88 -19.03
C LEU A 245 -9.66 -17.53 -18.39
N TYR A 246 -8.81 -18.53 -18.14
CA TYR A 246 -7.43 -18.26 -17.70
C TYR A 246 -6.62 -17.52 -18.75
N TYR A 247 -6.81 -17.82 -20.03
CA TYR A 247 -6.19 -17.07 -21.12
C TYR A 247 -6.58 -15.58 -21.08
N LEU A 248 -7.88 -15.27 -20.96
CA LEU A 248 -8.35 -13.89 -20.84
C LEU A 248 -7.82 -13.20 -19.57
N LEU A 249 -7.75 -13.91 -18.43
CA LEU A 249 -7.12 -13.41 -17.21
C LEU A 249 -5.65 -13.03 -17.44
N PHE A 250 -4.85 -13.87 -18.08
CA PHE A 250 -3.45 -13.54 -18.37
C PHE A 250 -3.32 -12.41 -19.39
N GLN A 251 -4.21 -12.29 -20.38
CA GLN A 251 -4.23 -11.13 -21.27
C GLN A 251 -4.46 -9.81 -20.51
N GLN A 252 -5.39 -9.80 -19.54
CA GLN A 252 -5.64 -8.65 -18.65
C GLN A 252 -4.42 -8.29 -17.81
N LEU A 253 -3.78 -9.29 -17.20
CA LEU A 253 -2.58 -9.09 -16.37
C LEU A 253 -1.40 -8.54 -17.18
N ILE A 254 -1.17 -9.06 -18.39
CA ILE A 254 -0.14 -8.57 -19.31
C ILE A 254 -0.42 -7.14 -19.73
N ALA A 255 -1.67 -6.83 -20.10
CA ALA A 255 -2.07 -5.47 -20.48
C ALA A 255 -1.87 -4.47 -19.32
N ALA A 256 -2.28 -4.84 -18.11
CA ALA A 256 -2.09 -4.02 -16.91
C ALA A 256 -0.62 -3.80 -16.56
N THR A 257 0.22 -4.83 -16.69
CA THR A 257 1.68 -4.73 -16.48
C THR A 257 2.30 -3.71 -17.45
N ASN A 258 1.90 -3.75 -18.73
CA ASN A 258 2.38 -2.81 -19.74
C ASN A 258 1.87 -1.37 -19.52
N GLN A 259 0.68 -1.19 -18.95
CA GLN A 259 0.13 0.14 -18.64
C GLN A 259 0.76 0.75 -17.38
N ALA A 260 1.02 -0.06 -16.36
CA ALA A 260 1.58 0.40 -15.09
C ALA A 260 3.08 0.75 -15.20
N ALA A 261 3.76 0.24 -16.22
CA ALA A 261 5.15 0.57 -16.50
C ALA A 261 5.25 1.87 -17.30
N LEU A 262 5.71 2.96 -16.68
CA LEU A 262 5.97 4.26 -17.35
C LEU A 262 6.97 4.18 -18.52
N GLN A 263 7.66 3.04 -18.69
CA GLN A 263 8.44 2.67 -19.86
C GLN A 263 8.04 1.27 -20.34
N PRO A 264 8.16 0.93 -21.64
CA PRO A 264 7.83 -0.40 -22.13
C PRO A 264 8.70 -1.45 -21.44
N LEU A 265 8.14 -2.06 -20.40
CA LEU A 265 8.65 -3.29 -19.84
C LEU A 265 8.46 -4.35 -20.93
N VAL A 266 9.54 -4.77 -21.57
CA VAL A 266 9.50 -5.91 -22.48
C VAL A 266 9.26 -7.14 -21.61
N ILE A 267 7.99 -7.46 -21.38
CA ILE A 267 7.60 -8.67 -20.66
C ILE A 267 8.11 -9.85 -21.51
N PRO A 268 8.97 -10.73 -20.98
CA PRO A 268 9.38 -11.92 -21.71
C PRO A 268 8.15 -12.79 -22.03
N LYS A 269 8.26 -13.59 -23.08
CA LYS A 269 7.16 -14.42 -23.61
C LYS A 269 6.49 -15.21 -22.49
N VAL A 270 5.16 -15.13 -22.34
CA VAL A 270 4.44 -15.85 -21.27
C VAL A 270 3.84 -17.16 -21.80
N LYS A 271 4.50 -18.28 -21.56
CA LYS A 271 3.98 -19.63 -21.87
C LYS A 271 3.38 -20.25 -20.62
N VAL A 272 2.07 -20.46 -20.64
CA VAL A 272 1.33 -21.11 -19.57
C VAL A 272 1.09 -22.57 -19.95
N VAL A 273 1.53 -23.48 -19.09
CA VAL A 273 1.29 -24.92 -19.24
C VAL A 273 0.27 -25.32 -18.18
N ILE A 274 -0.87 -25.89 -18.58
CA ILE A 274 -1.92 -26.33 -17.66
C ILE A 274 -2.13 -27.83 -17.82
N HIS A 275 -1.87 -28.58 -16.76
CA HIS A 275 -2.13 -30.01 -16.63
C HIS A 275 -3.57 -30.22 -16.13
N LEU A 276 -4.44 -30.81 -16.95
CA LEU A 276 -5.84 -31.04 -16.56
C LEU A 276 -6.00 -32.17 -15.54
N GLU A 277 -5.17 -33.21 -15.63
CA GLU A 277 -5.31 -34.46 -14.85
C GLU A 277 -5.11 -34.26 -13.35
N ASN A 278 -4.21 -33.34 -12.97
CA ASN A 278 -3.92 -32.95 -11.60
C ASN A 278 -4.24 -31.47 -11.32
N SER A 279 -4.72 -30.77 -12.35
CA SER A 279 -5.09 -29.35 -12.30
C SER A 279 -3.99 -28.44 -11.77
N THR A 280 -2.74 -28.78 -12.04
CA THR A 280 -1.59 -27.92 -11.79
C THR A 280 -1.14 -27.28 -13.09
N GLY A 281 -0.38 -26.20 -13.00
CA GLY A 281 0.19 -25.55 -14.16
C GLY A 281 1.35 -24.68 -13.75
N TYR A 282 2.10 -24.18 -14.71
CA TYR A 282 3.24 -23.29 -14.47
C TYR A 282 3.38 -22.30 -15.63
N ILE A 283 4.13 -21.23 -15.37
CA ILE A 283 4.47 -20.21 -16.38
C ILE A 283 5.97 -20.38 -16.69
N ASN A 284 6.36 -20.54 -17.96
CA ASN A 284 7.77 -20.59 -18.40
C ASN A 284 8.72 -21.53 -17.61
N ASP A 285 8.23 -22.69 -17.17
CA ASP A 285 8.96 -23.63 -16.31
C ASP A 285 9.34 -23.07 -14.91
N ASP A 286 8.64 -22.00 -14.45
CA ASP A 286 8.79 -21.38 -13.12
C ASP A 286 7.93 -22.12 -12.06
N LEU A 287 7.40 -21.38 -11.07
CA LEU A 287 6.58 -21.92 -9.99
C LEU A 287 5.29 -22.55 -10.51
N SER A 288 4.93 -23.69 -9.93
CA SER A 288 3.65 -24.34 -10.20
C SER A 288 2.53 -23.75 -9.34
N ALA A 289 1.38 -23.48 -9.95
CA ALA A 289 0.12 -23.12 -9.29
C ALA A 289 -0.92 -24.24 -9.47
N HIS A 290 -1.91 -24.28 -8.58
CA HIS A 290 -3.12 -25.07 -8.78
C HIS A 290 -4.14 -24.23 -9.57
N PHE A 291 -4.51 -24.72 -10.75
CA PHE A 291 -5.46 -24.09 -11.66
C PHE A 291 -6.88 -24.71 -11.56
N ASN A 292 -7.16 -25.65 -10.63
CA ASN A 292 -8.54 -26.07 -10.30
C ASN A 292 -9.13 -25.31 -9.11
N THR A 293 -8.27 -24.87 -8.20
CA THR A 293 -8.74 -24.31 -6.94
C THR A 293 -9.30 -22.94 -7.25
N SER A 294 -10.34 -22.55 -6.54
CA SER A 294 -11.04 -21.26 -6.64
C SER A 294 -10.20 -20.00 -6.44
N CYS A 295 -8.88 -20.13 -6.48
CA CYS A 295 -7.96 -19.15 -6.00
C CYS A 295 -7.26 -18.39 -7.11
N LEU A 296 -7.91 -17.31 -7.54
CA LEU A 296 -7.33 -16.31 -8.42
C LEU A 296 -5.99 -15.80 -7.88
N ASP A 297 -5.90 -15.56 -6.57
CA ASP A 297 -4.71 -15.00 -5.93
C ASP A 297 -3.47 -15.86 -6.20
N SER A 298 -3.57 -17.18 -6.16
CA SER A 298 -2.45 -18.07 -6.47
C SER A 298 -2.01 -17.98 -7.94
N ILE A 299 -2.95 -17.77 -8.87
CA ILE A 299 -2.64 -17.60 -10.30
C ILE A 299 -1.93 -16.25 -10.51
N VAL A 300 -2.42 -15.19 -9.87
CA VAL A 300 -1.81 -13.85 -9.93
C VAL A 300 -0.45 -13.84 -9.24
N GLN A 301 -0.27 -14.56 -8.13
CA GLN A 301 1.01 -14.73 -7.43
C GLN A 301 2.06 -15.40 -8.30
N VAL A 302 1.71 -16.46 -9.03
CA VAL A 302 2.64 -17.11 -9.96
C VAL A 302 2.99 -16.18 -11.13
N TYR A 303 2.04 -15.40 -11.64
CA TYR A 303 2.34 -14.38 -12.65
C TYR A 303 3.25 -13.26 -12.10
N SER A 304 2.99 -12.79 -10.88
CA SER A 304 3.79 -11.75 -10.22
C SER A 304 5.21 -12.23 -9.96
N TYR A 305 5.39 -13.48 -9.55
CA TYR A 305 6.70 -14.10 -9.44
C TYR A 305 7.43 -14.16 -10.79
N HIS A 306 6.73 -14.59 -11.85
CA HIS A 306 7.29 -14.62 -13.19
C HIS A 306 7.77 -13.23 -13.62
N LEU A 307 6.99 -12.18 -13.34
CA LEU A 307 7.36 -10.79 -13.59
C LEU A 307 8.61 -10.38 -12.79
N ILE A 308 8.62 -10.59 -11.47
CA ILE A 308 9.75 -10.24 -10.59
C ILE A 308 11.04 -10.94 -11.03
N LYS A 309 10.98 -12.26 -11.30
CA LYS A 309 12.12 -13.03 -11.79
C LYS A 309 12.59 -12.56 -13.17
N SER A 310 11.67 -12.13 -14.02
CA SER A 310 11.98 -11.57 -15.35
C SER A 310 12.65 -10.21 -15.28
N LEU A 311 12.37 -9.41 -14.23
CA LEU A 311 13.09 -8.16 -13.97
C LEU A 311 14.53 -8.45 -13.55
N ASN A 312 14.73 -9.44 -12.68
CA ASN A 312 16.05 -9.86 -12.25
C ASN A 312 16.04 -11.34 -11.78
N PRO A 313 16.85 -12.22 -12.40
CA PRO A 313 16.85 -13.65 -12.09
C PRO A 313 17.32 -14.00 -10.67
N LEU A 314 17.95 -13.06 -9.95
CA LEU A 314 18.36 -13.25 -8.55
C LEU A 314 17.18 -13.46 -7.60
N PHE A 315 15.99 -12.98 -7.97
CA PHE A 315 14.77 -13.10 -7.19
C PHE A 315 14.10 -14.46 -7.44
N THR A 316 14.87 -15.54 -7.27
CA THR A 316 14.40 -16.91 -7.39
C THR A 316 14.21 -17.51 -5.99
N ILE A 317 13.10 -18.19 -5.76
CA ILE A 317 12.83 -18.94 -4.52
C ILE A 317 12.71 -20.44 -4.81
N ASN A 318 13.17 -21.26 -3.88
CA ASN A 318 13.01 -22.71 -3.97
C ASN A 318 11.73 -23.15 -3.24
N LEU A 319 10.61 -23.08 -3.95
CA LEU A 319 9.31 -23.49 -3.46
C LEU A 319 8.70 -24.50 -4.44
N ASP A 320 8.57 -25.78 -4.06
CA ASP A 320 7.94 -26.80 -4.94
C ASP A 320 6.51 -26.39 -5.38
N GLN A 321 5.85 -25.62 -4.52
CA GLN A 321 4.63 -24.83 -4.71
C GLN A 321 4.80 -23.64 -3.76
N LEU A 322 4.12 -22.49 -3.98
CA LEU A 322 3.90 -21.50 -2.90
C LEU A 322 3.20 -22.24 -1.74
N LYS A 323 4.00 -22.86 -0.86
CA LYS A 323 3.57 -23.94 0.05
C LYS A 323 2.78 -23.31 1.19
N ASN A 324 1.53 -23.75 1.28
CA ASN A 324 0.65 -23.78 2.44
C ASN A 324 1.38 -23.68 3.80
N SER A 325 1.50 -22.49 4.39
CA SER A 325 1.69 -22.33 5.84
C SER A 325 0.33 -22.41 6.53
N GLY A 326 -0.35 -23.55 6.35
CA GLY A 326 -1.56 -23.89 7.09
C GLY A 326 -1.21 -24.25 8.52
N LYS A 327 -0.99 -23.25 9.37
CA LYS A 327 -1.21 -23.23 10.82
C LYS A 327 -0.70 -21.89 11.37
N ASN A 328 -1.47 -21.33 12.30
CA ASN A 328 -1.31 -20.05 13.00
C ASN A 328 0.01 -19.90 13.82
N GLN A 329 1.17 -20.24 13.26
CA GLN A 329 2.48 -19.92 13.82
C GLN A 329 3.18 -18.99 12.85
N GLY A 330 3.77 -17.92 13.41
CA GLY A 330 4.13 -16.68 12.75
C GLY A 330 4.66 -16.85 11.34
N TRP A 331 4.13 -16.02 10.44
CA TRP A 331 4.41 -15.89 9.01
C TRP A 331 5.88 -15.64 8.68
N SER A 332 6.72 -16.55 9.10
CA SER A 332 8.17 -16.47 9.09
C SER A 332 8.70 -17.59 8.22
N THR A 333 9.74 -17.29 7.45
CA THR A 333 10.45 -18.28 6.67
C THR A 333 11.82 -18.53 7.32
N SER A 334 12.51 -19.59 6.91
CA SER A 334 13.86 -19.89 7.41
C SER A 334 14.91 -18.88 6.93
N THR A 335 14.65 -18.12 5.86
CA THR A 335 15.62 -17.21 5.24
C THR A 335 15.02 -15.81 4.99
N GLN A 336 15.81 -14.75 5.17
CA GLN A 336 15.34 -13.38 4.88
C GLN A 336 15.01 -13.20 3.38
N THR A 337 15.71 -13.93 2.51
CA THR A 337 15.51 -13.90 1.05
C THR A 337 14.16 -14.48 0.66
N ASP A 338 13.80 -15.65 1.17
CA ASP A 338 12.50 -16.25 0.87
C ASP A 338 11.36 -15.39 1.42
N ALA A 339 11.52 -14.86 2.64
CA ALA A 339 10.53 -13.94 3.23
C ALA A 339 10.32 -12.72 2.33
N PHE A 340 11.41 -12.08 1.91
CA PHE A 340 11.36 -10.88 1.09
C PHE A 340 10.75 -11.13 -0.30
N ILE A 341 11.18 -12.20 -1.00
CA ILE A 341 10.64 -12.49 -2.34
C ILE A 341 9.16 -12.88 -2.26
N GLN A 342 8.73 -13.64 -1.25
CA GLN A 342 7.31 -13.94 -1.03
C GLN A 342 6.48 -12.67 -0.79
N SER A 343 7.00 -11.72 0.00
CA SER A 343 6.34 -10.43 0.22
C SER A 343 6.24 -9.59 -1.05
N LEU A 344 7.30 -9.52 -1.86
CA LEU A 344 7.25 -8.87 -3.17
C LEU A 344 6.17 -9.49 -4.07
N ILE A 345 6.09 -10.82 -4.12
CA ILE A 345 5.06 -11.54 -4.88
C ILE A 345 3.66 -11.11 -4.41
N ASN A 346 3.42 -11.04 -3.10
CA ASN A 346 2.12 -10.65 -2.55
C ASN A 346 1.76 -9.21 -2.90
N VAL A 347 2.66 -8.26 -2.68
CA VAL A 347 2.41 -6.84 -2.97
C VAL A 347 2.20 -6.60 -4.47
N PHE A 348 3.05 -7.16 -5.34
CA PHE A 348 2.87 -7.07 -6.79
C PHE A 348 1.56 -7.72 -7.23
N SER A 349 1.14 -8.82 -6.61
CA SER A 349 -0.13 -9.48 -6.93
C SER A 349 -1.32 -8.61 -6.59
N THR A 350 -1.30 -7.96 -5.43
CA THR A 350 -2.37 -7.05 -5.00
C THR A 350 -2.44 -5.84 -5.92
N LEU A 351 -1.31 -5.20 -6.23
CA LEU A 351 -1.25 -4.09 -7.17
C LEU A 351 -1.75 -4.49 -8.57
N LEU A 352 -1.30 -5.62 -9.11
CA LEU A 352 -1.75 -6.09 -10.42
C LEU A 352 -3.25 -6.39 -10.45
N LYS A 353 -3.81 -6.95 -9.37
CA LYS A 353 -5.28 -7.12 -9.24
C LYS A 353 -6.01 -5.78 -9.30
N GLN A 354 -5.53 -4.77 -8.56
CA GLN A 354 -6.15 -3.44 -8.54
C GLN A 354 -6.13 -2.76 -9.91
N VAL A 355 -5.00 -2.84 -10.63
CA VAL A 355 -4.87 -2.24 -11.96
C VAL A 355 -5.63 -3.03 -13.02
N SER A 356 -5.58 -4.37 -12.99
CA SER A 356 -6.31 -5.22 -13.95
C SER A 356 -7.82 -5.23 -13.72
N PHE A 357 -8.28 -5.06 -12.47
CA PHE A 357 -9.70 -5.18 -12.11
C PHE A 357 -10.18 -4.02 -11.21
N PRO A 358 -10.25 -2.77 -11.70
CA PRO A 358 -10.58 -1.60 -10.87
C PRO A 358 -11.99 -1.63 -10.25
N SER A 359 -12.90 -2.45 -10.80
CA SER A 359 -14.25 -2.63 -10.25
C SER A 359 -14.28 -3.53 -9.01
N VAL A 360 -13.16 -4.19 -8.69
CA VAL A 360 -12.96 -4.88 -7.42
C VAL A 360 -12.48 -3.80 -6.45
N ALA A 361 -13.17 -3.64 -5.32
CA ALA A 361 -12.74 -2.71 -4.27
C ALA A 361 -11.24 -2.89 -3.99
N THR A 362 -10.51 -1.80 -3.70
CA THR A 362 -9.09 -1.80 -3.31
C THR A 362 -8.86 -2.78 -2.17
N ASN A 363 -8.61 -4.02 -2.52
CA ASN A 363 -8.54 -5.12 -1.60
C ASN A 363 -7.09 -5.22 -1.14
N THR A 364 -6.80 -4.59 0.00
CA THR A 364 -5.60 -4.77 0.84
C THR A 364 -5.47 -6.22 1.35
N GLU A 365 -6.48 -7.04 1.05
CA GLU A 365 -6.60 -8.45 1.34
C GLU A 365 -5.72 -9.32 0.42
N ILE A 366 -4.79 -10.05 1.03
CA ILE A 366 -4.07 -11.15 0.38
C ILE A 366 -4.66 -12.48 0.78
N SER A 367 -4.86 -13.36 -0.21
CA SER A 367 -4.98 -14.77 0.10
C SER A 367 -3.61 -15.42 0.33
N ILE A 368 -3.52 -16.11 1.46
CA ILE A 368 -2.29 -16.76 1.93
C ILE A 368 -2.36 -18.28 1.72
N ASN A 369 -3.55 -18.86 1.52
CA ASN A 369 -3.71 -20.29 1.30
C ASN A 369 -4.98 -20.61 0.51
N ASN A 370 -4.85 -20.97 -0.77
CA ASN A 370 -5.94 -21.49 -1.60
C ASN A 370 -7.26 -20.68 -1.47
N CYS A 371 -7.16 -19.37 -1.18
CA CYS A 371 -8.31 -18.48 -1.01
C CYS A 371 -9.21 -18.81 0.20
N THR A 372 -8.64 -19.47 1.21
CA THR A 372 -9.30 -19.80 2.47
C THR A 372 -8.95 -18.84 3.60
N LEU A 373 -7.67 -18.48 3.73
CA LEU A 373 -7.21 -17.45 4.65
C LEU A 373 -6.98 -16.17 3.86
N ILE A 374 -7.78 -15.17 4.16
CA ILE A 374 -7.65 -13.81 3.66
C ILE A 374 -7.20 -12.96 4.84
N GLN A 375 -6.14 -12.19 4.66
CA GLN A 375 -5.71 -11.22 5.65
C GLN A 375 -5.47 -9.87 5.01
N ASP A 376 -5.92 -8.85 5.70
CA ASP A 376 -5.63 -7.45 5.44
C ASP A 376 -4.14 -7.20 5.73
N ILE A 377 -3.37 -6.85 4.70
CA ILE A 377 -1.94 -6.57 4.81
C ILE A 377 -1.69 -5.42 5.79
N GLU A 378 -2.52 -4.37 5.73
CA GLU A 378 -2.43 -3.16 6.57
C GLU A 378 -2.51 -3.49 8.07
N LYS A 379 -3.36 -4.46 8.41
CA LYS A 379 -3.62 -4.84 9.81
C LYS A 379 -2.79 -6.03 10.24
N PHE A 380 -1.68 -6.29 9.56
CA PHE A 380 -0.81 -7.38 9.95
C PHE A 380 -0.23 -7.12 11.34
N ASN A 381 -0.62 -7.96 12.30
CA ASN A 381 -0.14 -7.89 13.67
C ASN A 381 0.23 -9.30 14.13
N ASN A 382 1.51 -9.50 14.47
CA ASN A 382 2.02 -10.75 15.02
C ASN A 382 2.98 -10.46 16.18
N PHE A 383 3.05 -11.36 17.16
CA PHE A 383 3.88 -11.20 18.36
C PHE A 383 5.36 -11.55 18.16
N ASP A 384 5.77 -12.05 16.98
CA ASP A 384 7.18 -12.31 16.66
C ASP A 384 7.92 -11.00 16.33
N SER A 385 9.02 -10.74 17.04
CA SER A 385 9.80 -9.50 17.00
C SER A 385 10.77 -9.35 15.82
N ASN A 386 10.92 -10.37 14.96
CA ASN A 386 11.88 -10.32 13.84
C ASN A 386 11.16 -10.13 12.50
N GLY A 387 10.86 -8.87 12.14
CA GLY A 387 10.21 -8.54 10.87
C GLY A 387 11.01 -8.95 9.65
N THR A 388 12.35 -8.95 9.70
CA THR A 388 13.20 -9.28 8.53
C THR A 388 13.07 -10.72 8.02
N LYS A 389 12.51 -11.63 8.83
CA LYS A 389 12.24 -13.02 8.43
C LYS A 389 10.76 -13.32 8.27
N SER A 390 9.91 -12.33 8.52
CA SER A 390 8.45 -12.45 8.47
C SER A 390 7.95 -11.92 7.13
N PHE A 391 7.45 -12.80 6.26
CA PHE A 391 6.87 -12.33 5.00
C PHE A 391 5.62 -11.48 5.25
N GLY A 392 4.97 -11.60 6.41
CA GLY A 392 3.87 -10.72 6.83
C GLY A 392 4.31 -9.30 7.12
N TRP A 393 5.28 -9.15 8.02
CA TRP A 393 5.83 -7.84 8.37
C TRP A 393 6.45 -7.16 7.16
N ILE A 394 7.15 -7.92 6.31
CA ILE A 394 7.71 -7.39 5.07
C ILE A 394 6.60 -7.05 4.05
N SER A 395 5.51 -7.82 3.97
CA SER A 395 4.40 -7.47 3.07
C SER A 395 3.71 -6.19 3.53
N ALA A 396 3.48 -6.02 4.83
CA ALA A 396 2.94 -4.80 5.43
C ALA A 396 3.85 -3.61 5.15
N TYR A 397 5.14 -3.71 5.48
CA TYR A 397 6.13 -2.69 5.15
C TYR A 397 6.11 -2.28 3.68
N LEU A 398 6.19 -3.24 2.76
CA LEU A 398 6.20 -2.95 1.32
C LEU A 398 4.86 -2.38 0.81
N TRP A 399 3.77 -2.64 1.52
CA TRP A 399 2.42 -2.15 1.22
C TRP A 399 2.23 -0.71 1.73
N ASP A 400 2.59 -0.41 2.97
CA ASP A 400 2.59 0.96 3.53
C ASP A 400 3.53 1.90 2.75
N LEU A 401 4.54 1.35 2.07
CA LEU A 401 5.38 2.12 1.15
C LEU A 401 4.63 2.63 -0.08
N ILE A 402 3.60 1.94 -0.55
CA ILE A 402 2.92 2.23 -1.82
C ILE A 402 1.51 2.78 -1.64
N ASP A 403 0.89 2.54 -0.49
CA ASP A 403 -0.42 3.04 -0.17
C ASP A 403 -0.35 4.56 0.15
N ILE A 404 -1.50 5.25 0.07
CA ILE A 404 -1.59 6.71 0.24
C ILE A 404 -2.45 7.09 1.46
N THR A 405 -2.95 6.08 2.16
CA THR A 405 -3.98 6.17 3.19
C THR A 405 -3.34 5.95 4.54
N ASN A 406 -3.05 7.04 5.25
CA ASN A 406 -2.73 6.95 6.67
C ASN A 406 -4.00 6.57 7.45
N ASP A 407 -4.23 5.26 7.59
CA ASP A 407 -5.41 4.70 8.23
C ASP A 407 -5.12 4.21 9.67
N ASP A 408 -3.91 4.48 10.16
CA ASP A 408 -3.47 4.22 11.52
C ASP A 408 -4.23 5.07 12.55
N ASN A 409 -5.07 4.40 13.34
CA ASN A 409 -5.66 5.01 14.54
C ASN A 409 -4.59 5.10 15.65
N TYR A 410 -3.79 6.16 15.60
CA TYR A 410 -2.71 6.49 16.55
C TYR A 410 -3.11 6.27 18.02
N LEU A 411 -4.37 6.57 18.36
CA LEU A 411 -4.90 6.49 19.73
C LEU A 411 -5.14 5.05 20.20
N GLU A 412 -5.36 4.10 19.29
CA GLU A 412 -5.43 2.67 19.58
C GLU A 412 -4.05 2.01 19.58
N LEU A 413 -3.18 2.40 18.64
CA LEU A 413 -1.82 1.86 18.51
C LEU A 413 -0.94 2.24 19.71
N SER A 414 -1.04 3.50 20.18
CA SER A 414 -0.32 3.96 21.37
C SER A 414 -0.72 3.20 22.65
N LYS A 415 -1.97 2.73 22.75
CA LYS A 415 -2.46 1.92 23.88
C LYS A 415 -1.90 0.50 23.87
N LYS A 416 -1.45 0.00 22.72
CA LYS A 416 -0.84 -1.33 22.54
C LYS A 416 0.69 -1.30 22.65
N GLY A 417 1.29 -0.14 22.91
CA GLY A 417 2.75 0.02 22.94
C GLY A 417 3.38 0.03 21.54
N ILE A 418 2.58 0.13 20.48
CA ILE A 418 3.06 0.33 19.11
C ILE A 418 3.24 1.84 18.96
N LEU A 419 4.50 2.28 19.06
CA LEU A 419 4.88 3.70 19.20
C LEU A 419 5.02 4.43 17.85
N ASN A 420 5.00 3.68 16.75
CA ASN A 420 5.12 4.21 15.40
C ASN A 420 3.76 4.13 14.71
N VAL A 421 3.51 5.08 13.83
CA VAL A 421 2.45 5.01 12.82
C VAL A 421 3.14 5.23 11.47
N ASP A 422 2.67 4.61 10.42
CA ASP A 422 3.27 4.64 9.08
C ASP A 422 3.54 6.09 8.62
N GLY A 423 2.60 7.01 8.87
CA GLY A 423 2.71 8.46 8.69
C GLY A 423 2.96 8.90 7.26
N ASN A 424 2.61 8.08 6.27
CA ASN A 424 2.91 8.33 4.86
C ASN A 424 2.06 9.48 4.25
N ASN A 425 0.92 9.85 4.84
CA ASN A 425 0.10 11.06 4.56
C ASN A 425 0.13 11.56 3.10
N GLN A 426 -0.42 10.76 2.18
CA GLN A 426 -0.47 11.02 0.73
C GLN A 426 0.87 10.92 -0.03
N ASN A 427 1.94 10.48 0.61
CA ASN A 427 3.19 10.13 -0.05
C ASN A 427 3.24 8.62 -0.26
N SER A 428 3.50 8.20 -1.49
CA SER A 428 3.75 6.81 -1.84
C SER A 428 5.05 6.67 -2.63
N ILE A 429 5.66 5.50 -2.56
CA ILE A 429 6.66 5.04 -3.51
C ILE A 429 5.91 4.54 -4.74
N GLU A 430 6.31 4.99 -5.92
CA GLU A 430 5.68 4.54 -7.15
C GLU A 430 6.16 3.12 -7.50
N LEU A 431 5.31 2.32 -8.15
CA LEU A 431 5.69 0.98 -8.64
C LEU A 431 6.94 1.05 -9.56
N PHE A 432 7.12 2.16 -10.26
CA PHE A 432 8.32 2.41 -11.07
C PHE A 432 9.60 2.41 -10.23
N ASP A 433 9.58 2.99 -9.03
CA ASP A 433 10.74 3.02 -8.14
C ASP A 433 11.10 1.60 -7.68
N PHE A 434 10.10 0.77 -7.35
CA PHE A 434 10.31 -0.66 -7.05
C PHE A 434 10.98 -1.38 -8.21
N ILE A 435 10.48 -1.21 -9.43
CA ILE A 435 11.05 -1.83 -10.64
C ILE A 435 12.50 -1.36 -10.86
N GLY A 436 12.78 -0.07 -10.65
CA GLY A 436 14.11 0.51 -10.74
C GLY A 436 15.10 -0.15 -9.76
N VAL A 437 14.66 -0.32 -8.51
CA VAL A 437 15.44 -0.99 -7.46
C VAL A 437 15.66 -2.47 -7.76
N LEU A 438 14.63 -3.23 -8.16
CA LEU A 438 14.79 -4.65 -8.48
C LEU A 438 15.78 -4.88 -9.63
N LYS A 439 15.82 -3.97 -10.61
CA LYS A 439 16.79 -4.01 -11.72
C LYS A 439 18.21 -3.64 -11.31
N SER A 440 18.41 -2.87 -10.24
CA SER A 440 19.75 -2.44 -9.81
C SER A 440 20.54 -3.50 -9.03
N TYR A 441 19.87 -4.57 -8.59
CA TYR A 441 20.51 -5.68 -7.87
C TYR A 441 21.58 -6.38 -8.72
N THR A 442 22.80 -6.45 -8.18
CA THR A 442 23.93 -7.15 -8.79
C THR A 442 23.96 -8.62 -8.43
N THR A 443 24.59 -9.47 -9.26
CA THR A 443 24.65 -10.93 -9.05
C THR A 443 25.37 -11.38 -7.77
N THR A 444 26.08 -10.47 -7.11
CA THR A 444 26.78 -10.70 -5.83
C THR A 444 25.94 -10.31 -4.61
N SER A 445 24.81 -9.62 -4.80
CA SER A 445 23.93 -9.16 -3.72
C SER A 445 22.90 -10.23 -3.39
N THR A 446 22.77 -10.61 -2.11
CA THR A 446 21.70 -11.52 -1.65
C THR A 446 20.40 -10.72 -1.45
N PRO A 447 19.31 -10.98 -2.20
CA PRO A 447 18.06 -10.25 -2.03
C PRO A 447 17.50 -10.45 -0.62
N ASN A 448 17.24 -9.35 0.09
CA ASN A 448 16.58 -9.34 1.39
C ASN A 448 16.01 -7.93 1.63
N ILE A 449 15.12 -7.79 2.61
CA ILE A 449 14.40 -6.54 2.83
C ILE A 449 15.31 -5.37 3.25
N LEU A 450 16.36 -5.61 4.02
CA LEU A 450 17.28 -4.56 4.46
C LEU A 450 18.11 -4.02 3.28
N GLU A 451 18.61 -4.92 2.44
CA GLU A 451 19.31 -4.56 1.21
C GLU A 451 18.39 -3.82 0.24
N PHE A 452 17.12 -4.23 0.15
CA PHE A 452 16.14 -3.58 -0.70
C PHE A 452 15.88 -2.16 -0.23
N ASN A 453 15.69 -1.97 1.06
CA ASN A 453 15.52 -0.65 1.64
C ASN A 453 16.72 0.27 1.36
N ASN A 454 17.95 -0.24 1.54
CA ASN A 454 19.16 0.54 1.26
C ASN A 454 19.23 0.95 -0.22
N ASN A 455 18.92 0.03 -1.13
CA ASN A 455 18.89 0.30 -2.56
C ASN A 455 17.75 1.24 -2.95
N LEU A 456 16.59 1.14 -2.29
CA LEU A 456 15.47 2.05 -2.45
C LEU A 456 15.83 3.47 -2.02
N ILE A 457 16.40 3.64 -0.82
CA ILE A 457 16.88 4.94 -0.32
C ILE A 457 17.90 5.55 -1.28
N SER A 458 18.88 4.75 -1.75
CA SER A 458 19.87 5.21 -2.72
C SER A 458 19.24 5.59 -4.06
N PHE A 459 18.25 4.83 -4.53
CA PHE A 459 17.54 5.09 -5.78
C PHE A 459 16.72 6.38 -5.67
N ILE A 460 15.96 6.55 -4.59
CA ILE A 460 15.18 7.77 -4.30
C ILE A 460 16.08 9.00 -4.18
N GLY A 461 17.22 8.90 -3.48
CA GLY A 461 18.19 9.98 -3.36
C GLY A 461 18.76 10.44 -4.72
N THR A 462 18.89 9.51 -5.67
CA THR A 462 19.39 9.81 -7.02
C THR A 462 18.28 10.35 -7.93
N THR A 463 17.07 9.79 -7.83
CA THR A 463 15.93 10.12 -8.72
C THR A 463 15.23 11.41 -8.29
N TYR A 464 15.15 11.68 -6.98
CA TYR A 464 14.42 12.82 -6.40
C TYR A 464 15.30 13.61 -5.41
N PRO A 465 16.40 14.25 -5.85
CA PRO A 465 17.36 14.88 -4.96
C PRO A 465 16.73 15.94 -4.04
N ASP A 466 15.81 16.76 -4.57
CA ASP A 466 15.22 17.89 -3.84
C ASP A 466 14.18 17.50 -2.77
N SER A 467 13.66 16.26 -2.80
CA SER A 467 12.68 15.74 -1.82
C SER A 467 13.15 14.46 -1.12
N SER A 468 14.41 14.08 -1.35
CA SER A 468 14.97 12.81 -0.88
C SER A 468 15.03 12.72 0.64
N GLU A 469 15.31 13.81 1.35
CA GLU A 469 15.45 13.80 2.81
C GLU A 469 14.14 13.43 3.51
N ASP A 470 13.06 14.14 3.17
CA ASP A 470 11.72 13.82 3.65
C ASP A 470 11.32 12.40 3.23
N LYS A 471 11.64 12.01 1.97
CA LYS A 471 11.29 10.69 1.47
C LYS A 471 11.96 9.54 2.23
N VAL A 472 13.25 9.68 2.49
CA VAL A 472 14.05 8.67 3.21
C VAL A 472 13.62 8.58 4.67
N GLN A 473 13.28 9.70 5.31
CA GLN A 473 12.83 9.72 6.70
C GLN A 473 11.54 8.91 6.90
N TRP A 474 10.58 9.00 5.98
CA TRP A 474 9.33 8.23 6.10
C TRP A 474 9.52 6.76 5.75
N ILE A 475 10.34 6.41 4.74
CA ILE A 475 10.67 5.01 4.41
C ILE A 475 11.23 4.28 5.64
N ASN A 476 12.16 4.93 6.36
CA ASN A 476 12.76 4.35 7.58
C ASN A 476 11.74 4.20 8.72
N ARG A 477 10.86 5.20 8.89
CA ARG A 477 9.81 5.18 9.90
C ARG A 477 8.83 4.01 9.71
N ILE A 478 8.36 3.79 8.49
CA ILE A 478 7.48 2.66 8.16
C ILE A 478 8.20 1.32 8.41
N GLY A 479 9.51 1.26 8.16
CA GLY A 479 10.29 0.07 8.45
C GLY A 479 10.37 -0.28 9.93
N ILE A 480 10.38 0.71 10.82
CA ILE A 480 10.34 0.43 12.27
C ILE A 480 8.92 0.15 12.72
N TYR A 481 7.91 0.82 12.16
CA TYR A 481 6.50 0.50 12.38
C TYR A 481 6.22 -0.99 12.12
N ASN A 482 6.74 -1.49 11.00
CA ASN A 482 6.58 -2.88 10.58
C ASN A 482 7.67 -3.84 11.11
N ASN A 483 8.39 -3.48 12.17
CA ASN A 483 9.43 -4.31 12.81
C ASN A 483 10.54 -4.82 11.84
N ILE A 484 10.75 -4.14 10.71
CA ILE A 484 11.82 -4.44 9.73
C ILE A 484 13.18 -3.97 10.27
N PHE A 485 13.19 -2.80 10.90
CA PHE A 485 14.35 -2.27 11.60
C PHE A 485 14.17 -2.48 13.09
N ASP A 486 15.23 -2.96 13.75
CA ASP A 486 15.30 -2.98 15.21
C ASP A 486 15.89 -1.64 15.67
N CYS A 487 15.19 -0.95 16.56
CA CYS A 487 15.77 0.20 17.23
C CYS A 487 16.93 -0.31 18.10
N GLN A 488 18.18 -0.10 17.68
CA GLN A 488 19.35 -0.46 18.46
C GLN A 488 19.36 0.33 19.78
N THR A 489 18.72 -0.24 20.80
CA THR A 489 18.76 0.25 22.17
C THR A 489 19.69 -0.67 22.94
N CYS A 490 20.86 -0.13 23.29
CA CYS A 490 21.83 -0.89 24.05
C CYS A 490 21.77 -0.45 25.52
N ARG A 491 21.45 -1.41 26.39
CA ARG A 491 21.51 -1.27 27.85
C ARG A 491 22.48 -2.29 28.41
N VAL A 492 23.43 -1.82 29.22
CA VAL A 492 24.30 -2.71 30.02
C VAL A 492 23.71 -2.84 31.42
N ASP A 493 23.42 -4.07 31.83
CA ASP A 493 23.03 -4.40 33.20
C ASP A 493 23.97 -5.51 33.72
N PRO A 494 24.70 -5.31 34.85
CA PRO A 494 24.70 -4.12 35.70
C PRO A 494 25.42 -2.93 35.07
N ALA A 495 24.90 -1.72 35.34
CA ALA A 495 25.56 -0.48 34.91
C ALA A 495 26.95 -0.38 35.57
N PRO A 496 27.99 0.09 34.83
CA PRO A 496 29.30 0.28 35.41
C PRO A 496 29.24 1.25 36.60
N THR A 497 29.72 0.80 37.75
CA THR A 497 29.97 1.67 38.91
C THR A 497 31.15 2.58 38.59
N ASN A 498 30.88 3.74 38.01
CA ASN A 498 31.90 4.77 37.78
C ASN A 498 31.94 5.69 39.01
N ASN A 499 33.10 5.77 39.66
CA ASN A 499 33.27 6.48 40.93
C ASN A 499 33.54 7.98 40.77
N ASP A 500 33.56 8.50 39.54
CA ASP A 500 33.85 9.90 39.22
C ASP A 500 32.86 10.45 38.16
N PRO A 501 31.77 11.14 38.56
CA PRO A 501 30.77 11.71 37.64
C PRO A 501 31.20 13.04 37.00
N SER A 502 32.50 13.36 36.97
CA SER A 502 33.00 14.64 36.44
C SER A 502 32.88 14.79 34.92
N SER A 503 32.82 13.69 34.16
CA SER A 503 32.57 13.72 32.71
C SER A 503 31.13 13.29 32.36
N LEU A 504 30.54 13.93 31.33
CA LEU A 504 29.18 13.58 30.89
C LEU A 504 29.11 12.14 30.38
N THR A 505 30.15 11.71 29.68
CA THR A 505 30.27 10.33 29.17
C THR A 505 30.23 9.32 30.31
N ASP A 506 31.02 9.53 31.37
CA ASP A 506 31.03 8.65 32.53
C ASP A 506 29.69 8.62 33.26
N TYR A 507 29.01 9.78 33.35
CA TYR A 507 27.66 9.86 33.88
C TYR A 507 26.66 9.03 33.04
N LEU A 508 26.68 9.16 31.71
CA LEU A 508 25.79 8.42 30.81
C LEU A 508 26.05 6.91 30.86
N LEU A 509 27.32 6.49 30.89
CA LEU A 509 27.70 5.09 31.10
C LEU A 509 27.18 4.56 32.44
N SER A 510 27.23 5.36 33.52
CA SER A 510 26.68 4.99 34.84
C SER A 510 25.16 4.79 34.84
N LYS A 511 24.45 5.36 33.86
CA LYS A 511 23.01 5.13 33.63
C LYS A 511 22.72 3.86 32.81
N GLY A 512 23.75 3.08 32.47
CA GLY A 512 23.63 1.82 31.72
C GLY A 512 23.63 2.00 30.20
N ILE A 513 23.96 3.19 29.70
CA ILE A 513 24.12 3.46 28.26
C ILE A 513 25.42 2.80 27.77
N CYS A 514 25.38 2.12 26.63
CA CYS A 514 26.56 1.46 26.05
C CYS A 514 27.49 2.44 25.33
N SER A 515 28.80 2.18 25.34
CA SER A 515 29.79 2.96 24.58
C SER A 515 29.51 3.02 23.07
N SER A 516 28.92 1.96 22.49
CA SER A 516 28.56 1.91 21.07
C SER A 516 27.49 2.93 20.67
N SER A 517 26.70 3.45 21.62
CA SER A 517 25.67 4.45 21.32
C SER A 517 26.24 5.86 21.14
N PHE A 518 27.51 6.08 21.48
CA PHE A 518 28.22 7.35 21.24
C PHE A 518 28.77 7.44 19.80
N ASP A 519 28.76 6.34 19.05
CA ASP A 519 29.18 6.30 17.64
C ASP A 519 28.01 6.53 16.67
N GLN A 520 26.81 6.86 17.19
CA GLN A 520 25.62 7.11 16.38
C GLN A 520 25.82 8.35 15.49
N VAL A 521 25.45 8.23 14.20
CA VAL A 521 25.51 9.33 13.24
C VAL A 521 24.63 10.50 13.72
N GLY A 522 25.17 11.72 13.68
CA GLY A 522 24.47 12.94 14.10
C GLY A 522 24.58 13.26 15.59
N PHE A 523 25.08 12.34 16.42
CA PHE A 523 25.37 12.62 17.82
C PHE A 523 26.76 13.28 17.98
N SER A 524 26.84 14.25 18.90
CA SER A 524 28.10 14.84 19.34
C SER A 524 28.06 15.12 20.84
N ILE A 525 29.06 14.59 21.57
CA ILE A 525 29.16 14.83 23.01
C ILE A 525 29.34 16.32 23.33
N ASP A 526 30.14 17.06 22.54
CA ASP A 526 30.37 18.50 22.74
C ASP A 526 29.09 19.32 22.57
N ILE A 527 28.26 18.95 21.58
CA ILE A 527 26.96 19.60 21.36
C ILE A 527 26.03 19.30 22.54
N LEU A 528 25.97 18.04 22.98
CA LEU A 528 25.16 17.65 24.12
C LEU A 528 25.59 18.35 25.41
N GLU A 529 26.89 18.45 25.70
CA GLU A 529 27.42 19.18 26.85
C GLU A 529 27.01 20.65 26.82
N LYS A 530 27.13 21.31 25.65
CA LYS A 530 26.72 22.69 25.46
C LYS A 530 25.22 22.87 25.69
N LEU A 531 24.39 21.97 25.18
CA LEU A 531 22.93 22.00 25.38
C LEU A 531 22.55 21.78 26.85
N LEU A 532 23.19 20.82 27.52
CA LEU A 532 22.95 20.54 28.93
C LEU A 532 23.46 21.67 29.84
N SER A 533 24.44 22.46 29.40
CA SER A 533 24.90 23.65 30.14
C SER A 533 23.84 24.75 30.25
N ASN A 534 22.83 24.73 29.37
CA ASN A 534 21.67 25.61 29.42
C ASN A 534 20.67 25.20 30.51
N TRP A 535 20.86 24.07 31.19
CA TRP A 535 20.02 23.67 32.30
C TRP A 535 20.56 24.17 33.64
N ALA A 536 19.65 24.38 34.58
CA ALA A 536 19.99 24.76 35.93
C ALA A 536 20.83 23.63 36.60
N THR A 537 21.88 24.02 37.32
CA THR A 537 22.81 23.11 37.99
C THR A 537 23.04 23.59 39.41
N THR A 538 23.11 22.69 40.39
CA THR A 538 23.37 23.09 41.78
C THR A 538 24.86 23.38 41.99
N THR A 539 25.73 22.59 41.34
CA THR A 539 27.19 22.73 41.39
C THR A 539 27.73 22.76 39.97
N SER A 540 28.46 23.82 39.61
CA SER A 540 29.07 23.93 38.28
C SER A 540 30.11 22.82 38.08
N GLY A 541 30.04 22.12 36.94
CA GLY A 541 30.96 21.03 36.59
C GLY A 541 30.57 19.64 37.13
N ASP A 542 29.47 19.53 37.89
CA ASP A 542 28.94 18.24 38.36
C ASP A 542 27.67 17.85 37.58
N TRP A 543 27.80 16.87 36.68
CA TRP A 543 26.69 16.37 35.86
C TRP A 543 25.61 15.67 36.68
N SER A 544 25.92 15.12 37.86
CA SER A 544 24.92 14.51 38.72
C SER A 544 23.92 15.53 39.29
N SER A 545 24.32 16.80 39.34
CA SER A 545 23.48 17.91 39.79
C SER A 545 22.72 18.64 38.68
N ASN A 546 22.89 18.23 37.42
CA ASN A 546 22.27 18.87 36.26
C ASN A 546 20.77 18.53 36.19
N GLN A 547 19.91 19.56 36.22
CA GLN A 547 18.46 19.37 36.20
C GLN A 547 17.96 18.77 34.89
N GLY A 548 18.61 19.03 33.75
CA GLY A 548 18.25 18.44 32.47
C GLY A 548 18.42 16.93 32.46
N LEU A 549 19.56 16.45 32.94
CA LEU A 549 19.78 15.01 33.11
C LEU A 549 18.81 14.40 34.13
N SER A 550 18.57 15.07 35.27
CA SER A 550 17.59 14.58 36.25
C SER A 550 16.18 14.51 35.67
N PHE A 551 15.78 15.49 34.86
CA PHE A 551 14.43 15.60 34.30
C PHE A 551 14.22 14.65 33.12
N LEU A 552 15.13 14.61 32.14
CA LEU A 552 14.99 13.79 30.93
C LEU A 552 14.99 12.28 31.23
N PHE A 553 15.67 11.87 32.30
CA PHE A 553 15.62 10.48 32.81
C PHE A 553 14.50 10.24 33.85
N SER A 554 13.65 11.23 34.13
CA SER A 554 12.57 11.11 35.13
C SER A 554 11.30 10.47 34.57
N THR A 555 10.47 9.94 35.47
CA THR A 555 9.11 9.48 35.16
C THR A 555 8.22 10.63 34.67
N SER A 556 8.51 11.88 35.04
CA SER A 556 7.77 13.07 34.59
C SER A 556 7.95 13.29 33.09
N PHE A 557 9.19 13.24 32.59
CA PHE A 557 9.43 13.33 31.15
C PHE A 557 8.81 12.14 30.41
N GLN A 558 8.93 10.92 30.97
CA GLN A 558 8.30 9.74 30.38
C GLN A 558 6.79 9.88 30.25
N THR A 559 6.13 10.39 31.30
CA THR A 559 4.68 10.63 31.29
C THR A 559 4.31 11.71 30.28
N ALA A 560 5.10 12.79 30.20
CA ALA A 560 4.89 13.85 29.20
C ALA A 560 5.05 13.31 27.78
N TYR A 561 6.10 12.52 27.51
CA TYR A 561 6.31 11.87 26.22
C TYR A 561 5.14 10.94 25.87
N GLN A 562 4.68 10.10 26.79
CA GLN A 562 3.60 9.14 26.51
C GLN A 562 2.21 9.76 26.37
N ASN A 563 1.96 10.90 26.99
CA ASN A 563 0.62 11.49 27.05
C ASN A 563 0.46 12.77 26.23
N ASN A 564 1.53 13.51 25.95
CA ASN A 564 1.47 14.74 25.18
C ASN A 564 1.70 14.44 23.68
N ILE A 565 0.63 14.61 22.88
CA ILE A 565 0.67 14.37 21.43
C ILE A 565 1.57 15.38 20.72
N LEU A 566 1.55 16.65 21.14
CA LEU A 566 2.37 17.71 20.56
C LEU A 566 3.86 17.42 20.73
N LEU A 567 4.29 17.05 21.94
CA LEU A 567 5.69 16.72 22.23
C LEU A 567 6.20 15.57 21.36
N ARG A 568 5.43 14.49 21.23
CA ARG A 568 5.78 13.36 20.37
C ARG A 568 5.85 13.74 18.91
N SER A 569 4.86 14.49 18.42
CA SER A 569 4.82 14.92 17.01
C SER A 569 6.04 15.80 16.67
N LEU A 570 6.45 16.65 17.60
CA LEU A 570 7.63 17.50 17.43
C LEU A 570 8.94 16.70 17.49
N LEU A 571 9.07 15.74 18.41
CA LEU A 571 10.22 14.84 18.46
C LEU A 571 10.29 13.96 17.21
N GLN A 572 9.15 13.50 16.71
CA GLN A 572 9.04 12.70 15.49
C GLN A 572 9.48 13.50 14.26
N LYS A 573 9.27 14.82 14.24
CA LYS A 573 9.80 15.68 13.17
C LYS A 573 11.34 15.76 13.19
N MET A 574 11.96 15.64 14.37
CA MET A 574 13.42 15.65 14.51
C MET A 574 14.05 14.28 14.29
N ASN A 575 13.30 13.22 14.60
CA ASN A 575 13.72 11.83 14.50
C ASN A 575 12.49 10.98 14.16
N SER A 576 12.30 10.72 12.86
CA SER A 576 11.10 10.06 12.34
C SER A 576 10.91 8.64 12.89
N ASP A 577 12.01 8.00 13.28
CA ASP A 577 12.06 6.66 13.84
C ASP A 577 11.68 6.55 15.33
N LEU A 578 11.79 7.64 16.09
CA LEU A 578 11.68 7.69 17.55
C LEU A 578 12.52 6.62 18.29
N CYS A 579 13.48 5.97 17.64
CA CYS A 579 14.29 4.89 18.21
C CYS A 579 15.17 5.39 19.35
N SER A 580 15.50 6.67 19.34
CA SER A 580 16.22 7.34 20.43
C SER A 580 15.39 7.47 21.72
N PHE A 581 14.08 7.21 21.65
CA PHE A 581 13.09 7.37 22.72
C PHE A 581 12.26 6.09 23.02
N SER A 582 12.50 4.98 22.31
CA SER A 582 11.63 3.81 22.27
C SER A 582 11.58 2.99 23.57
N SER A 583 12.59 3.12 24.43
CA SER A 583 12.74 2.31 25.65
C SER A 583 12.74 3.13 26.96
N LEU A 584 11.89 4.16 27.09
CA LEU A 584 11.84 4.97 28.32
C LEU A 584 11.67 4.10 29.59
N PRO A 585 12.49 4.31 30.64
CA PRO A 585 13.25 5.52 30.94
C PRO A 585 14.62 5.64 30.25
N PHE A 586 15.01 4.68 29.41
CA PHE A 586 16.29 4.70 28.70
C PHE A 586 16.17 5.50 27.40
N MET A 587 16.95 6.58 27.34
CA MET A 587 17.11 7.45 26.17
C MET A 587 18.55 7.34 25.67
N THR A 588 18.73 7.29 24.35
CA THR A 588 20.08 7.30 23.77
C THR A 588 20.73 8.70 23.93
N PRO A 589 22.06 8.82 23.82
CA PRO A 589 22.72 10.13 23.81
C PRO A 589 22.17 11.06 22.71
N LEU A 590 21.84 10.52 21.53
CA LEU A 590 21.20 11.25 20.45
C LEU A 590 19.80 11.75 20.85
N GLY A 591 19.00 10.92 21.51
CA GLY A 591 17.68 11.31 22.01
C GLY A 591 17.75 12.45 23.03
N LEU A 592 18.77 12.42 23.91
CA LEU A 592 19.02 13.51 24.85
C LEU A 592 19.34 14.81 24.10
N GLN A 593 20.21 14.75 23.09
CA GLN A 593 20.56 15.91 22.27
C GLN A 593 19.30 16.50 21.60
N MET A 594 18.51 15.65 20.94
CA MET A 594 17.28 16.06 20.25
C MET A 594 16.22 16.65 21.19
N ALA A 595 15.98 16.03 22.36
CA ALA A 595 15.04 16.56 23.34
C ALA A 595 15.48 17.94 23.85
N ASN A 596 16.78 18.14 24.05
CA ASN A 596 17.32 19.43 24.46
C ASN A 596 17.22 20.50 23.36
N GLU A 597 17.55 20.15 22.12
CA GLU A 597 17.39 21.05 20.97
C GLU A 597 15.92 21.46 20.79
N LEU A 598 15.00 20.50 20.89
CA LEU A 598 13.57 20.76 20.82
C LEU A 598 13.14 21.75 21.89
N LEU A 599 13.42 21.45 23.16
CA LEU A 599 12.98 22.29 24.29
C LEU A 599 13.54 23.72 24.20
N ASN A 600 14.80 23.89 23.76
CA ASN A 600 15.36 25.22 23.53
C ASN A 600 14.66 25.95 22.37
N SER A 601 14.37 25.25 21.26
CA SER A 601 13.66 25.83 20.11
C SER A 601 12.24 26.27 20.48
N LEU A 602 11.56 25.51 21.34
CA LEU A 602 10.19 25.77 21.77
C LEU A 602 10.06 27.09 22.54
N LEU A 603 11.10 27.53 23.25
CA LEU A 603 11.11 28.81 23.95
C LEU A 603 10.88 29.99 22.99
N SER A 604 11.37 29.89 21.75
CA SER A 604 11.26 30.98 20.76
C SER A 604 9.87 31.11 20.14
N ILE A 605 9.03 30.07 20.24
CA ILE A 605 7.69 30.00 19.64
C ILE A 605 6.58 29.96 20.68
N SER A 606 6.89 30.21 21.96
CA SER A 606 5.90 30.28 23.02
C SER A 606 4.88 31.38 22.76
N THR A 607 3.60 31.09 22.97
CA THR A 607 2.53 32.08 22.80
C THR A 607 2.29 32.90 24.05
N GLU A 608 2.57 32.33 25.22
CA GLU A 608 2.43 33.01 26.51
C GLU A 608 3.72 32.86 27.33
N ARG A 609 4.06 33.92 28.07
CA ARG A 609 5.18 33.94 29.01
C ARG A 609 4.74 34.59 30.32
N ARG A 610 5.14 34.01 31.45
CA ARG A 610 4.96 34.60 32.79
C ARG A 610 6.27 34.60 33.55
N THR A 611 6.54 35.69 34.26
CA THR A 611 7.77 35.89 35.03
C THR A 611 7.45 36.00 36.51
N TYR A 612 8.18 35.22 37.32
CA TYR A 612 8.07 35.12 38.76
C TYR A 612 9.47 35.27 39.38
N ASN A 613 9.90 36.51 39.62
CA ASN A 613 11.27 36.82 40.05
C ASN A 613 12.32 36.27 39.05
N LEU A 614 13.04 35.21 39.40
CA LEU A 614 14.05 34.55 38.56
C LEU A 614 13.48 33.38 37.74
N ILE A 615 12.19 33.08 37.86
CA ILE A 615 11.55 31.96 37.17
C ILE A 615 10.70 32.50 36.02
N ASP A 616 10.98 32.05 34.81
CA ASP A 616 10.12 32.28 33.66
C ASP A 616 9.42 30.99 33.24
N THR A 617 8.12 31.07 33.01
CA THR A 617 7.32 29.98 32.46
C THR A 617 6.82 30.34 31.07
N TYR A 618 6.92 29.40 30.13
CA TYR A 618 6.58 29.57 28.72
C TYR A 618 5.51 28.54 28.35
N TYR A 619 4.50 28.92 27.58
CA TYR A 619 3.44 28.02 27.12
C TYR A 619 3.42 27.91 25.60
N ILE A 620 3.31 26.67 25.12
CA ILE A 620 3.19 26.32 23.71
C ILE A 620 1.86 25.55 23.54
N PRO A 621 0.87 26.11 22.83
CA PRO A 621 -0.45 25.51 22.68
C PRO A 621 -0.42 24.31 21.71
N ASN A 622 -1.33 23.37 21.93
CA ASN A 622 -1.63 22.34 20.95
C ASN A 622 -2.63 22.87 19.93
N ASN A 623 -2.15 23.24 18.75
CA ASN A 623 -2.97 23.77 17.66
C ASN A 623 -3.67 22.68 16.83
N ILE A 624 -3.30 21.40 17.04
CA ILE A 624 -3.83 20.25 16.30
C ILE A 624 -5.13 19.77 16.97
N ASP A 625 -5.18 19.78 18.30
CA ASP A 625 -6.36 19.44 19.08
C ASP A 625 -6.47 20.37 20.31
N THR A 626 -7.42 21.29 20.27
CA THR A 626 -7.65 22.29 21.32
C THR A 626 -8.22 21.70 22.61
N THR A 627 -8.61 20.41 22.60
CA THR A 627 -9.04 19.68 23.79
C THR A 627 -7.88 19.05 24.56
N GLN A 628 -6.67 19.04 23.98
CA GLN A 628 -5.49 18.41 24.56
C GLN A 628 -4.57 19.43 25.26
N PRO A 629 -3.83 19.01 26.30
CA PRO A 629 -2.82 19.86 26.95
C PRO A 629 -1.71 20.31 25.99
N GLY A 630 -1.23 21.54 26.18
CA GLY A 630 -0.02 22.07 25.53
C GLY A 630 1.25 21.69 26.29
N ILE A 631 2.37 22.34 25.96
CA ILE A 631 3.67 22.19 26.63
C ILE A 631 3.96 23.47 27.42
N ALA A 632 4.22 23.35 28.73
CA ALA A 632 4.74 24.43 29.55
C ALA A 632 6.20 24.16 29.94
N ILE A 633 7.09 25.10 29.64
CA ILE A 633 8.52 25.02 29.95
C ILE A 633 8.84 26.00 31.06
N VAL A 634 9.62 25.57 32.05
CA VAL A 634 10.06 26.42 33.17
C VAL A 634 11.57 26.64 33.07
N SER A 635 11.97 27.89 33.19
CA SER A 635 13.36 28.28 33.30
C SER A 635 13.62 29.02 34.62
N TYR A 636 14.78 28.79 35.20
CA TYR A 636 15.28 29.44 36.41
C TYR A 636 16.57 30.17 36.06
N ASN A 637 16.61 31.49 36.25
CA ASN A 637 17.75 32.37 35.94
C ASN A 637 18.27 32.17 34.50
N ASN A 638 17.36 32.26 33.51
CA ASN A 638 17.64 32.03 32.08
C ASN A 638 18.16 30.62 31.73
N LYS A 639 18.05 29.65 32.63
CA LYS A 639 18.41 28.25 32.40
C LYS A 639 17.19 27.34 32.48
N LEU A 640 17.09 26.34 31.60
CA LEU A 640 16.01 25.36 31.63
C LEU A 640 15.99 24.59 32.97
N CYS A 641 14.79 24.36 33.51
CA CYS A 641 14.62 23.65 34.77
C CYS A 641 13.73 22.41 34.61
N SER A 642 12.58 22.55 33.95
CA SER A 642 11.60 21.47 33.79
C SER A 642 10.63 21.75 32.64
N MET A 643 9.82 20.75 32.32
CA MET A 643 8.68 20.87 31.41
C MET A 643 7.50 20.06 31.93
N VAL A 644 6.27 20.56 31.73
CA VAL A 644 5.02 19.88 32.08
C VAL A 644 3.96 20.03 30.99
N SER A 645 3.07 19.05 30.93
CA SER A 645 1.94 19.03 30.02
C SER A 645 0.70 19.56 30.73
N VAL A 646 0.22 20.75 30.36
CA VAL A 646 -0.89 21.46 31.01
C VAL A 646 -1.79 22.17 29.99
N THR A 647 -3.05 22.44 30.33
CA THR A 647 -3.91 23.32 29.53
C THR A 647 -3.53 24.80 29.74
N LEU A 648 -4.04 25.69 28.88
CA LEU A 648 -3.82 27.13 29.03
C LEU A 648 -4.37 27.66 30.37
N ASP A 649 -5.52 27.15 30.82
CA ASP A 649 -6.09 27.54 32.10
C ASP A 649 -5.20 27.08 33.27
N GLN A 650 -4.70 25.84 33.22
CA GLN A 650 -3.76 25.32 34.23
C GLN A 650 -2.43 26.10 34.22
N PHE A 651 -1.91 26.45 33.04
CA PHE A 651 -0.74 27.32 32.91
C PHE A 651 -0.99 28.70 33.53
N ASN A 652 -2.15 29.30 33.27
CA ASN A 652 -2.53 30.59 33.83
C ASN A 652 -2.69 30.55 35.36
N LEU A 653 -3.10 29.40 35.89
CA LEU A 653 -3.21 29.13 37.32
C LEU A 653 -1.85 28.88 37.99
N GLY A 654 -0.84 28.38 37.27
CA GLY A 654 0.57 28.37 37.67
C GLY A 654 1.02 27.30 38.68
N ASP A 655 0.11 26.64 39.40
CA ASP A 655 0.45 25.68 40.49
C ASP A 655 1.25 24.46 39.97
N ASP A 656 0.74 23.78 38.94
CA ASP A 656 1.39 22.59 38.37
C ASP A 656 2.68 22.93 37.61
N VAL A 657 2.75 24.12 37.04
CA VAL A 657 3.92 24.60 36.28
C VAL A 657 5.05 24.95 37.24
N LEU A 658 4.78 25.75 38.26
CA LEU A 658 5.81 26.20 39.21
C LEU A 658 6.27 25.11 40.16
N SER A 659 5.43 24.11 40.45
CA SER A 659 5.83 22.95 41.27
C SER A 659 6.75 21.98 40.53
N SER A 660 6.80 22.04 39.19
CA SER A 660 7.65 21.16 38.39
C SER A 660 9.14 21.47 38.46
N CYS A 661 9.49 22.70 38.88
CA CYS A 661 10.86 23.13 39.12
C CYS A 661 11.04 23.38 40.62
N ASN A 662 11.96 22.69 41.28
CA ASN A 662 12.19 22.85 42.72
C ASN A 662 13.03 24.12 43.01
N SER A 663 12.40 25.28 42.83
CA SER A 663 13.00 26.61 42.96
C SER A 663 12.80 27.27 44.32
N GLY A 664 12.14 26.58 45.27
CA GLY A 664 11.77 27.15 46.58
C GLY A 664 10.59 28.15 46.53
N PRO A 665 10.32 28.85 47.65
CA PRO A 665 9.18 29.76 47.78
C PRO A 665 9.36 31.05 46.98
N ILE A 666 8.30 31.47 46.28
CA ILE A 666 8.25 32.69 45.48
C ILE A 666 7.43 33.71 46.26
N VAL A 667 8.09 34.72 46.84
CA VAL A 667 7.41 35.75 47.63
C VAL A 667 7.14 36.98 46.77
N PHE A 668 5.87 37.42 46.74
CA PHE A 668 5.46 38.67 46.09
C PHE A 668 5.38 39.82 47.08
N ASN A 669 4.78 39.58 48.26
CA ASN A 669 4.62 40.59 49.30
C ASN A 669 4.75 40.00 50.71
N ILE A 670 5.22 40.81 51.66
CA ILE A 670 5.19 40.53 53.09
C ILE A 670 4.62 41.75 53.81
N ASP A 671 3.57 41.55 54.58
CA ASP A 671 2.89 42.57 55.39
C ASP A 671 3.20 42.39 56.89
N ASN A 672 2.87 43.43 57.67
CA ASN A 672 3.18 43.54 59.10
C ASN A 672 4.69 43.51 59.39
N LEU A 673 5.46 44.33 58.68
CA LEU A 673 6.93 44.43 58.79
C LEU A 673 7.43 45.12 60.08
N SER A 674 6.58 45.26 61.09
CA SER A 674 6.97 45.78 62.39
C SER A 674 6.15 45.14 63.50
N GLY A 675 6.75 44.97 64.67
CA GLY A 675 6.09 44.37 65.81
C GLY A 675 6.71 44.75 67.16
N PRO A 676 6.01 44.48 68.27
CA PRO A 676 6.51 44.71 69.62
C PRO A 676 7.80 43.93 69.93
N THR A 677 8.76 44.57 70.58
CA THR A 677 10.01 43.96 71.08
C THR A 677 9.76 42.74 71.97
N SER A 678 8.70 42.76 72.77
CA SER A 678 8.44 41.79 73.85
C SER A 678 7.40 40.71 73.55
N SER A 679 6.76 40.71 72.38
CA SER A 679 5.73 39.72 72.06
C SER A 679 5.81 39.23 70.63
N ASN A 680 5.13 38.11 70.38
CA ASN A 680 5.06 37.54 69.06
C ASN A 680 4.27 38.45 68.12
N THR A 681 4.70 38.53 66.86
CA THR A 681 4.02 39.29 65.80
C THR A 681 3.61 38.36 64.68
N LEU A 682 2.35 38.45 64.24
CA LEU A 682 1.87 37.72 63.08
C LEU A 682 2.27 38.47 61.80
N ILE A 683 3.11 37.85 60.99
CA ILE A 683 3.42 38.33 59.64
C ILE A 683 2.59 37.58 58.62
N THR A 684 2.26 38.28 57.53
CA THR A 684 1.50 37.72 56.41
C THR A 684 2.37 37.77 55.17
N ILE A 685 2.61 36.62 54.56
CA ILE A 685 3.39 36.46 53.33
C ILE A 685 2.43 36.06 52.21
N VAL A 686 2.50 36.75 51.08
CA VAL A 686 1.74 36.42 49.87
C VAL A 686 2.71 36.04 48.78
N GLY A 687 2.50 34.88 48.17
CA GLY A 687 3.45 34.27 47.24
C GLY A 687 2.90 33.03 46.53
N ARG A 688 3.80 32.21 45.99
CA ARG A 688 3.54 30.87 45.43
C ARG A 688 4.61 29.91 45.93
N ASN A 689 4.33 28.60 45.87
CA ASN A 689 5.19 27.57 46.45
C ASN A 689 5.53 27.86 47.93
N LEU A 690 4.59 28.41 48.69
CA LEU A 690 4.72 28.61 50.13
C LEU A 690 4.36 27.34 50.92
N ASP A 691 3.56 26.45 50.33
CA ASP A 691 3.12 25.17 50.90
C ASP A 691 4.07 24.00 50.63
N THR A 692 5.17 24.24 49.93
CA THR A 692 6.18 23.21 49.70
C THR A 692 6.87 22.83 50.99
N THR A 693 7.07 21.53 51.18
CA THR A 693 7.75 20.98 52.36
C THR A 693 9.16 21.54 52.45
N GLY A 694 9.54 22.01 53.63
CA GLY A 694 10.84 22.65 53.85
C GLY A 694 10.88 24.15 53.55
N THR A 695 9.75 24.82 53.28
CA THR A 695 9.71 26.29 53.24
C THR A 695 10.05 26.88 54.62
N VAL A 696 11.10 27.69 54.68
CA VAL A 696 11.61 28.35 55.88
C VAL A 696 11.62 29.86 55.65
N ILE A 697 11.01 30.59 56.58
CA ILE A 697 11.06 32.06 56.63
C ILE A 697 11.71 32.47 57.94
N LYS A 698 12.68 33.37 57.89
CA LYS A 698 13.38 33.89 59.07
C LYS A 698 13.42 35.41 59.09
N VAL A 699 13.29 35.98 60.29
CA VAL A 699 13.59 37.37 60.59
C VAL A 699 14.87 37.37 61.43
N GLY A 700 16.00 37.73 60.83
CA GLY A 700 17.31 37.55 61.47
C GLY A 700 17.57 36.07 61.79
N ASP A 701 17.71 35.74 63.08
CA ASP A 701 17.87 34.37 63.59
C ASP A 701 16.54 33.67 63.95
N LYS A 702 15.41 34.39 63.89
CA LYS A 702 14.09 33.87 64.32
C LYS A 702 13.33 33.23 63.16
N THR A 703 13.12 31.92 63.25
CA THR A 703 12.28 31.18 62.29
C THR A 703 10.79 31.42 62.54
N CYS A 704 10.02 31.60 61.47
CA CYS A 704 8.58 31.74 61.54
C CYS A 704 7.90 30.49 62.10
N GLN A 705 7.09 30.69 63.14
CA GLN A 705 6.41 29.63 63.88
C GLN A 705 4.97 29.48 63.39
N ASN A 706 4.45 28.25 63.41
CA ASN A 706 3.06 27.91 63.10
C ASN A 706 2.54 28.52 61.78
N PRO A 707 3.17 28.21 60.62
CA PRO A 707 2.70 28.70 59.34
C PRO A 707 1.32 28.10 59.01
N THR A 708 0.35 28.98 58.78
CA THR A 708 -0.97 28.64 58.24
C THR A 708 -1.04 29.14 56.81
N ILE A 709 -1.39 28.27 55.87
CA ILE A 709 -1.41 28.61 54.44
C ILE A 709 -2.84 28.56 53.93
N THR A 710 -3.26 29.61 53.24
CA THR A 710 -4.56 29.71 52.58
C THR A 710 -4.37 30.00 51.10
N LYS A 711 -5.03 29.26 50.21
CA LYS A 711 -5.06 29.57 48.78
C LYS A 711 -6.05 30.71 48.51
N LEU A 712 -5.61 31.74 47.81
CA LEU A 712 -6.39 32.90 47.39
C LEU A 712 -7.07 32.64 46.03
N ALA A 713 -8.07 33.46 45.68
CA ALA A 713 -8.87 33.29 44.45
C ALA A 713 -8.05 33.39 43.13
N ASN A 714 -6.85 33.96 43.17
CA ASN A 714 -5.93 34.05 42.03
C ASN A 714 -4.83 32.96 42.06
N ASN A 715 -5.01 31.89 42.85
CA ASN A 715 -4.02 30.86 43.14
C ASN A 715 -2.72 31.33 43.79
N ASN A 716 -2.63 32.60 44.23
CA ASN A 716 -1.57 32.96 45.15
C ASN A 716 -1.86 32.30 46.51
N GLN A 717 -0.82 32.01 47.24
CA GLN A 717 -0.89 31.47 48.59
C GLN A 717 -0.61 32.61 49.57
N GLN A 718 -1.40 32.65 50.64
CA GLN A 718 -1.16 33.51 51.78
C GLN A 718 -0.71 32.63 52.94
N MET A 719 0.53 32.78 53.37
CA MET A 719 1.07 32.18 54.59
C MET A 719 1.04 33.21 55.72
N THR A 720 0.36 32.90 56.81
CA THR A 720 0.47 33.67 58.05
C THR A 720 1.31 32.90 59.04
N CYS A 721 2.29 33.54 59.66
CA CYS A 721 3.14 32.87 60.64
C CYS A 721 3.63 33.86 61.71
N SER A 722 4.02 33.32 62.86
CA SER A 722 4.35 34.11 64.05
C SER A 722 5.85 34.24 64.22
N ILE A 723 6.33 35.48 64.34
CA ILE A 723 7.73 35.82 64.62
C ILE A 723 7.88 36.13 66.10
N GLY A 724 8.86 35.50 66.75
CA GLY A 724 9.14 35.69 68.17
C GLY A 724 9.68 37.08 68.54
N PRO A 725 9.78 37.40 69.84
CA PRO A 725 10.32 38.67 70.34
C PRO A 725 11.78 38.88 69.91
N GLY A 726 12.19 40.14 69.79
CA GLY A 726 13.50 40.56 69.28
C GLY A 726 13.72 42.06 69.46
N TYR A 727 14.86 42.59 69.01
CA TYR A 727 15.22 44.01 69.13
C TYR A 727 15.90 44.52 67.85
N GLY A 728 15.67 45.79 67.49
CA GLY A 728 16.30 46.41 66.33
C GLY A 728 15.64 46.07 64.99
N ILE A 729 16.40 46.20 63.90
CA ILE A 729 15.94 45.97 62.52
C ILE A 729 16.67 44.74 61.98
N HIS A 730 15.92 43.77 61.46
CA HIS A 730 16.47 42.53 60.89
C HIS A 730 15.96 42.30 59.47
N SER A 731 16.79 41.69 58.61
CA SER A 731 16.37 41.24 57.28
C SER A 731 15.45 40.03 57.37
N ILE A 732 14.44 39.97 56.50
CA ILE A 732 13.62 38.79 56.30
C ILE A 732 14.26 37.95 55.18
N THR A 733 14.53 36.68 55.47
CA THR A 733 15.01 35.69 54.50
C THR A 733 13.96 34.60 54.34
N TYR A 734 13.80 34.08 53.12
CA TYR A 734 12.86 33.01 52.82
C TYR A 734 13.51 32.06 51.82
N PHE A 735 13.38 30.76 52.09
CA PHE A 735 14.02 29.73 51.30
C PHE A 735 13.37 28.36 51.49
N GLY A 736 13.62 27.42 50.57
CA GLY A 736 13.22 26.02 50.71
C GLY A 736 14.42 25.18 51.16
N SER A 737 14.39 24.58 52.35
CA SER A 737 15.47 23.73 52.87
C SER A 737 15.70 22.45 52.05
N GLN A 738 14.73 22.08 51.22
CA GLN A 738 14.79 20.95 50.28
C GLN A 738 14.95 21.40 48.81
N SER A 739 15.14 22.70 48.56
CA SER A 739 15.40 23.22 47.21
C SER A 739 16.78 22.79 46.76
N LEU A 740 16.86 22.10 45.62
CA LEU A 740 18.12 21.65 45.05
C LEU A 740 18.85 22.80 44.35
N LEU A 741 18.12 23.77 43.79
CA LEU A 741 18.70 24.91 43.11
C LEU A 741 19.25 25.92 44.12
N VAL A 742 20.48 26.40 43.87
CA VAL A 742 21.19 27.35 44.75
C VAL A 742 20.33 28.60 44.92
N GLN A 743 20.02 28.91 46.17
CA GLN A 743 19.20 30.06 46.52
C GLN A 743 20.04 31.32 46.47
N GLU A 744 19.90 32.05 45.38
CA GLU A 744 20.46 33.37 45.27
C GLU A 744 19.68 34.36 46.16
N MET A 745 20.04 34.42 47.45
CA MET A 745 19.55 35.45 48.39
C MET A 745 19.92 36.89 47.96
N ASN A 746 20.80 37.05 46.97
CA ASN A 746 21.37 38.34 46.56
C ASN A 746 20.66 39.04 45.39
N TYR A 747 19.72 38.37 44.69
CA TYR A 747 19.03 38.94 43.51
C TYR A 747 17.54 39.22 43.75
N LEU A 748 17.12 39.28 45.02
CA LEU A 748 15.76 39.69 45.35
C LEU A 748 15.52 41.12 44.85
N VAL A 749 14.53 41.28 43.97
CA VAL A 749 14.04 42.59 43.48
C VAL A 749 13.58 43.47 44.66
N LYS A 750 13.23 42.86 45.80
CA LYS A 750 12.78 43.54 47.01
C LYS A 750 13.32 42.85 48.26
N THR A 751 14.23 43.52 48.96
CA THR A 751 14.69 43.12 50.31
C THR A 751 13.69 43.58 51.36
N TYR A 752 13.19 42.65 52.17
CA TYR A 752 12.27 42.95 53.27
C TYR A 752 13.04 43.06 54.59
N THR A 753 12.69 44.04 55.42
CA THR A 753 13.21 44.20 56.77
C THR A 753 12.07 44.28 57.78
N PHE A 754 12.23 43.63 58.92
CA PHE A 754 11.30 43.68 60.03
C PHE A 754 11.86 44.54 61.17
N THR A 755 11.03 45.41 61.75
CA THR A 755 11.43 46.33 62.82
C THR A 755 10.76 45.97 64.15
N TYR A 756 11.56 45.74 65.18
CA TYR A 756 11.09 45.58 66.55
C TYR A 756 11.00 46.93 67.26
N ASN A 757 9.78 47.32 67.63
CA ASN A 757 9.47 48.60 68.27
C ASN A 757 8.88 48.38 69.67
N THR A 758 9.04 49.34 70.56
CA THR A 758 8.32 49.36 71.84
C THR A 758 7.18 50.38 71.74
N PRO A 759 5.93 49.97 71.45
CA PRO A 759 4.83 50.92 71.35
C PRO A 759 4.57 51.57 72.71
N VAL A 760 4.47 52.90 72.74
CA VAL A 760 4.16 53.69 73.94
C VAL A 760 2.85 54.42 73.73
N VAL A 761 1.88 54.21 74.62
CA VAL A 761 0.65 54.99 74.65
C VAL A 761 0.94 56.29 75.38
N THR A 762 0.97 57.41 74.66
CA THR A 762 1.31 58.73 75.22
C THR A 762 0.12 59.48 75.79
N SER A 763 -1.09 59.18 75.32
CA SER A 763 -2.34 59.80 75.79
C SER A 763 -3.53 58.92 75.43
N ILE A 764 -4.59 58.95 76.25
CA ILE A 764 -5.88 58.32 75.97
C ILE A 764 -6.91 59.44 75.92
N SER A 765 -7.54 59.67 74.77
CA SER A 765 -8.66 60.61 74.65
C SER A 765 -9.98 59.85 74.84
N THR A 766 -10.75 60.23 75.86
CA THR A 766 -12.13 59.74 76.03
C THR A 766 -13.07 60.58 75.20
N ASN A 767 -13.96 59.95 74.44
CA ASN A 767 -15.09 60.64 73.82
C ASN A 767 -16.14 60.90 74.92
N GLU A 768 -16.42 62.16 75.26
CA GLU A 768 -17.25 62.54 76.42
C GLU A 768 -18.74 62.14 76.29
N ASP A 769 -19.16 61.54 75.18
CA ASP A 769 -20.56 61.12 74.95
C ASP A 769 -21.05 59.97 75.85
N PHE A 770 -20.19 59.32 76.64
CA PHE A 770 -20.57 58.16 77.48
C PHE A 770 -20.81 58.48 78.97
N ILE A 771 -20.45 59.69 79.45
CA ILE A 771 -20.51 60.00 80.90
C ILE A 771 -21.83 60.69 81.33
N ASN A 772 -22.68 61.12 80.39
CA ASN A 772 -23.95 61.81 80.72
C ASN A 772 -25.23 60.94 80.63
N THR A 773 -25.12 59.60 80.66
CA THR A 773 -26.31 58.72 80.74
C THR A 773 -26.17 57.66 81.82
N ILE A 774 -26.25 58.06 83.09
CA ILE A 774 -26.70 57.22 84.21
C ILE A 774 -27.66 58.02 85.07
#